data_AF-A0A8T3Q665-F1
#
_entry.id   AF-A0A8T3Q665-F1
#
_cell.length_a   1.000
_cell.length_b   1.000
_cell.length_c   1.000
_cell.angle_alpha   90.00
_cell.angle_beta   90.00
_cell.angle_gamma   90.00
#
_symmetry.space_group_name_H-M   'P 1'
#
loop_
_entity.id
_entity.type
_entity.pdbx_description
1 polymer ?
#
loop_
_entity_poly.entity_id
_entity_poly.type
_entity_poly.pdbx_seq_one_letter_code
_entity_poly.pdbx_strand_id
1 'polypeptide(L)'
;MSEHVASRPTAVLIAILALLLSLLAILTITERVSAQSDFFVELSGAAEVPGPGDPDGGGGGSIFVDPAAGEVCAFIEVFDIAPATAAHIHAGAAGVAGSVVVTLPTPNADGIADGCVSGLDTALLQGIHDTPSDYYVNVHTADFPDGAVRGQLELAPVPLHANLSGEAEVPGPGDPDGGGIADLSISVSGGEVCGFIAVDSIATATAAHIHAGAAGAAGPVVVTLLTPGADGVADGCVSGVDPAVLQAILDAPSAYYVNVHNAEFPDGAVRGQLGPPPLQLFAGLSGGEEVPGPGDPDGGGFAVVEVFVDLGQICGFTEVSGIAPATAAHIHAGAAGVAGPVVITLPTPNADGLGEGCVGGLDPALLQSVIADPGAFYLNVHTADYPDGAVRGQLSFEPPPPPDCAPGVLCNGILSPGTYTYTGFGTDVTFTTVDEWSFVGDSVPSMNLFALEEQGGLFAFPFGGAVFSDPCDEGSVVTIGDGPAETMDWLGDRGFLELTEPIAVTYGGASGLQVDLVSATTPPECDEHPVALVFSLPDGNFFFFETGSTGRIIALDVAGETILVILEHVAAGGGDPGAFLARAQGVVNSFVWALGGTPPPPSPAPPAPPAPTPPRLPNTAADPMGAPLGVGVIMLGAGLTGSAIVLAGRRRVSR
;
A
#
# COMPACT_ATOMS: atom_id res chain seq x y z
N MET A 1 57.61 -62.41 -23.67
CA MET A 1 57.30 -62.67 -22.25
C MET A 1 56.94 -61.31 -21.66
N SER A 2 55.70 -60.85 -21.84
CA SER A 2 54.56 -61.07 -20.93
C SER A 2 54.88 -60.71 -19.49
N GLU A 3 54.48 -59.50 -19.10
CA GLU A 3 53.88 -59.20 -17.80
C GLU A 3 53.25 -57.81 -17.89
N HIS A 4 51.91 -57.73 -17.86
CA HIS A 4 51.12 -56.64 -17.29
C HIS A 4 49.63 -56.87 -17.57
N VAL A 5 49.01 -57.76 -16.79
CA VAL A 5 47.55 -57.78 -16.59
C VAL A 5 47.30 -58.13 -15.12
N ALA A 6 47.20 -57.11 -14.26
CA ALA A 6 46.54 -57.22 -12.95
C ALA A 6 46.44 -55.84 -12.27
N SER A 7 45.43 -55.04 -12.62
CA SER A 7 44.99 -53.92 -11.75
C SER A 7 43.61 -53.35 -12.09
N ARG A 8 43.00 -53.74 -13.22
CA ARG A 8 41.72 -53.17 -13.67
C ARG A 8 40.48 -53.49 -12.81
N PRO A 9 40.33 -54.65 -12.13
CA PRO A 9 39.09 -54.91 -11.38
C PRO A 9 39.00 -54.11 -10.08
N THR A 10 40.14 -53.78 -9.44
CA THR A 10 40.16 -53.06 -8.16
C THR A 10 39.83 -51.57 -8.32
N ALA A 11 40.29 -50.95 -9.41
CA ALA A 11 40.01 -49.54 -9.71
C ALA A 11 38.53 -49.29 -10.06
N VAL A 12 37.90 -50.21 -10.78
CA VAL A 12 36.48 -50.12 -11.13
C VAL A 12 35.59 -50.30 -9.89
N LEU A 13 35.96 -51.20 -8.97
CA LEU A 13 35.20 -51.40 -7.73
C LEU A 13 35.30 -50.19 -6.78
N ILE A 14 36.47 -49.53 -6.69
CA ILE A 14 36.65 -48.31 -5.90
C ILE A 14 35.84 -47.14 -6.50
N ALA A 15 35.79 -47.01 -7.83
CA ALA A 15 34.99 -45.98 -8.50
C ALA A 15 33.49 -46.17 -8.30
N ILE A 16 32.99 -47.41 -8.36
CA ILE A 16 31.57 -47.71 -8.12
C ILE A 16 31.19 -47.50 -6.64
N LEU A 17 32.08 -47.86 -5.70
CA LEU A 17 31.84 -47.64 -4.27
C LEU A 17 31.89 -46.15 -3.92
N ALA A 18 32.80 -45.37 -4.53
CA ALA A 18 32.85 -43.92 -4.39
C ALA A 18 31.61 -43.24 -5.00
N LEU A 19 31.12 -43.72 -6.16
CA LEU A 19 29.90 -43.21 -6.79
C LEU A 19 28.65 -43.53 -5.95
N LEU A 20 28.56 -44.73 -5.35
CA LEU A 20 27.47 -45.12 -4.45
C LEU A 20 27.52 -44.37 -3.11
N LEU A 21 28.70 -44.10 -2.56
CA LEU A 21 28.88 -43.26 -1.36
C LEU A 21 28.56 -41.79 -1.65
N SER A 22 28.88 -41.27 -2.83
CA SER A 22 28.45 -39.93 -3.24
C SER A 22 26.96 -39.86 -3.53
N LEU A 23 26.36 -40.91 -4.10
CA LEU A 23 24.92 -40.98 -4.34
C LEU A 23 24.13 -41.12 -3.02
N LEU A 24 24.69 -41.83 -2.03
CA LEU A 24 24.13 -41.93 -0.68
C LEU A 24 24.32 -40.63 0.12
N ALA A 25 25.42 -39.90 -0.10
CA ALA A 25 25.62 -38.56 0.46
C ALA A 25 24.68 -37.51 -0.18
N ILE A 26 24.40 -37.61 -1.49
CA ILE A 26 23.42 -36.76 -2.19
C ILE A 26 21.99 -37.10 -1.73
N LEU A 27 21.68 -38.37 -1.41
CA LEU A 27 20.39 -38.77 -0.85
C LEU A 27 20.18 -38.32 0.62
N THR A 28 21.23 -37.85 1.31
CA THR A 28 21.15 -37.32 2.69
C THR A 28 21.36 -35.80 2.78
N ILE A 29 21.51 -35.09 1.65
CA ILE A 29 21.67 -33.61 1.63
C ILE A 29 20.39 -32.92 1.12
N THR A 30 19.29 -33.65 0.91
CA THR A 30 17.98 -33.05 0.56
C THR A 30 17.11 -32.70 1.79
N GLU A 31 17.60 -32.87 3.02
CA GLU A 31 16.85 -32.49 4.23
C GLU A 31 17.62 -31.44 5.02
N ARG A 32 17.33 -30.17 4.70
CA ARG A 32 17.28 -28.99 5.59
C ARG A 32 17.07 -27.75 4.71
N VAL A 33 15.97 -27.72 3.97
CA VAL A 33 15.20 -26.47 3.94
C VAL A 33 14.55 -26.46 5.32
N SER A 34 14.95 -25.53 6.19
CA SER A 34 14.22 -25.37 7.45
C SER A 34 12.77 -25.06 7.05
N ALA A 35 11.81 -25.82 7.58
CA ALA A 35 10.41 -25.54 7.40
C ALA A 35 10.10 -24.32 8.28
N GLN A 36 10.52 -23.15 7.79
CA GLN A 36 10.16 -21.86 8.34
C GLN A 36 8.70 -21.63 7.99
N SER A 37 7.91 -21.22 8.96
CA SER A 37 6.50 -20.89 8.73
C SER A 37 6.18 -19.54 9.32
N ASP A 38 5.54 -18.74 8.48
CA ASP A 38 4.88 -17.51 8.87
C ASP A 38 3.43 -17.84 9.23
N PHE A 39 3.12 -17.65 10.50
CA PHE A 39 1.75 -17.67 10.99
C PHE A 39 1.26 -16.25 11.19
N PHE A 40 -0.05 -16.06 11.01
CA PHE A 40 -0.72 -14.85 11.42
C PHE A 40 -1.69 -15.15 12.57
N VAL A 41 -2.03 -14.11 13.32
CA VAL A 41 -3.06 -14.15 14.35
C VAL A 41 -3.88 -12.88 14.33
N GLU A 42 -5.20 -13.01 14.37
CA GLU A 42 -6.12 -11.92 14.70
C GLU A 42 -6.53 -12.03 16.17
N LEU A 43 -6.27 -10.98 16.94
CA LEU A 43 -6.51 -10.93 18.37
C LEU A 43 -7.80 -10.16 18.66
N SER A 44 -8.67 -10.73 19.48
CA SER A 44 -9.82 -10.01 20.04
C SER A 44 -10.11 -10.46 21.46
N GLY A 45 -10.67 -9.58 22.30
CA GLY A 45 -11.09 -9.98 23.64
C GLY A 45 -12.32 -10.89 23.64
N ALA A 46 -13.14 -10.85 22.57
CA ALA A 46 -14.26 -11.77 22.38
C ALA A 46 -13.80 -13.23 22.19
N ALA A 47 -12.60 -13.45 21.67
CA ALA A 47 -12.02 -14.77 21.47
C ALA A 47 -11.35 -15.36 22.72
N GLU A 48 -11.27 -14.60 23.83
CA GLU A 48 -10.62 -15.05 25.07
C GLU A 48 -11.37 -16.19 25.75
N VAL A 49 -10.62 -17.20 26.21
CA VAL A 49 -11.17 -18.37 26.90
C VAL A 49 -10.25 -18.82 28.05
N PRO A 50 -10.74 -18.84 29.31
CA PRO A 50 -12.07 -18.44 29.76
C PRO A 50 -12.26 -16.92 29.71
N GLY A 51 -13.32 -16.45 29.04
CA GLY A 51 -13.62 -15.03 28.96
C GLY A 51 -14.31 -14.44 30.20
N PRO A 52 -14.60 -13.13 30.20
CA PRO A 52 -14.37 -12.21 29.07
C PRO A 52 -12.93 -11.67 29.02
N GLY A 53 -12.43 -11.47 27.81
CA GLY A 53 -11.30 -10.57 27.56
C GLY A 53 -11.75 -9.11 27.50
N ASP A 54 -10.89 -8.25 26.97
CA ASP A 54 -11.14 -6.82 26.83
C ASP A 54 -12.23 -6.57 25.77
N PRO A 55 -13.39 -5.96 26.11
CA PRO A 55 -14.54 -5.91 25.20
C PRO A 55 -14.30 -5.16 23.88
N ASP A 56 -13.43 -4.15 23.90
CA ASP A 56 -13.03 -3.31 22.76
C ASP A 56 -11.58 -3.54 22.31
N GLY A 57 -10.82 -4.34 23.06
CA GLY A 57 -9.45 -4.69 22.72
C GLY A 57 -9.33 -5.54 21.46
N GLY A 58 -8.40 -5.16 20.60
CA GLY A 58 -8.06 -5.86 19.37
C GLY A 58 -6.57 -5.91 19.10
N GLY A 59 -6.20 -6.58 18.02
CA GLY A 59 -4.83 -6.62 17.55
C GLY A 59 -4.61 -7.71 16.51
N GLY A 60 -3.36 -7.87 16.13
CA GLY A 60 -2.93 -8.97 15.29
C GLY A 60 -1.42 -9.17 15.37
N GLY A 61 -0.90 -10.11 14.61
CA GLY A 61 0.54 -10.29 14.56
C GLY A 61 1.01 -11.38 13.63
N SER A 62 2.27 -11.27 13.23
CA SER A 62 3.01 -12.26 12.46
C SER A 62 3.94 -13.04 13.39
N ILE A 63 3.83 -14.35 13.37
CA ILE A 63 4.61 -15.27 14.19
C ILE A 63 5.43 -16.16 13.27
N PHE A 64 6.73 -15.90 13.22
CA PHE A 64 7.69 -16.71 12.47
C PHE A 64 8.25 -17.80 13.37
N VAL A 65 8.13 -19.05 12.95
CA VAL A 65 8.64 -20.22 13.68
C VAL A 65 9.75 -20.88 12.86
N ASP A 66 10.95 -21.01 13.46
CA ASP A 66 12.06 -21.78 12.90
C ASP A 66 12.39 -22.97 13.80
N PRO A 67 11.82 -24.16 13.52
CA PRO A 67 12.10 -25.37 14.28
C PRO A 67 13.56 -25.80 14.23
N ALA A 68 14.30 -25.47 13.16
CA ALA A 68 15.71 -25.85 13.02
C ALA A 68 16.63 -24.95 13.86
N ALA A 69 16.30 -23.66 13.97
CA ALA A 69 17.00 -22.71 14.83
C ALA A 69 16.56 -22.81 16.31
N GLY A 70 15.40 -23.41 16.58
CA GLY A 70 14.81 -23.40 17.92
C GLY A 70 14.37 -21.99 18.32
N GLU A 71 13.82 -21.25 17.37
CA GLU A 71 13.51 -19.83 17.49
C GLU A 71 12.08 -19.50 17.05
N VAL A 72 11.45 -18.55 17.74
CA VAL A 72 10.19 -17.93 17.35
C VAL A 72 10.38 -16.42 17.36
N CYS A 73 10.12 -15.76 16.23
CA CYS A 73 10.06 -14.31 16.15
C CYS A 73 8.60 -13.86 16.05
N ALA A 74 8.24 -12.80 16.75
CA ALA A 74 6.89 -12.28 16.77
C ALA A 74 6.90 -10.78 16.53
N PHE A 75 6.07 -10.33 15.59
CA PHE A 75 5.60 -8.96 15.50
C PHE A 75 4.12 -8.96 15.91
N ILE A 76 3.76 -8.28 17.01
CA ILE A 76 2.39 -8.19 17.52
C ILE A 76 2.04 -6.72 17.69
N GLU A 77 0.88 -6.35 17.20
CA GLU A 77 0.28 -5.04 17.42
C GLU A 77 -1.06 -5.21 18.11
N VAL A 78 -1.29 -4.45 19.18
CA VAL A 78 -2.54 -4.45 19.95
C VAL A 78 -3.00 -3.02 20.17
N PHE A 79 -4.30 -2.82 20.08
CA PHE A 79 -4.95 -1.52 20.24
C PHE A 79 -6.15 -1.65 21.18
N ASP A 80 -6.57 -0.53 21.75
CA ASP A 80 -7.72 -0.44 22.66
C ASP A 80 -7.65 -1.40 23.86
N ILE A 81 -6.44 -1.71 24.33
CA ILE A 81 -6.20 -2.43 25.58
C ILE A 81 -5.46 -1.56 26.58
N ALA A 82 -5.60 -1.86 27.87
CA ALA A 82 -4.69 -1.30 28.88
C ALA A 82 -3.23 -1.73 28.62
N PRO A 83 -2.21 -1.10 29.24
CA PRO A 83 -0.82 -1.46 29.02
C PRO A 83 -0.55 -2.97 29.18
N ALA A 84 0.04 -3.57 28.16
CA ALA A 84 0.33 -5.00 28.13
C ALA A 84 1.34 -5.38 29.23
N THR A 85 1.12 -6.55 29.83
CA THR A 85 1.93 -7.10 30.92
C THR A 85 2.68 -8.36 30.50
N ALA A 86 2.14 -9.12 29.54
CA ALA A 86 2.76 -10.30 28.95
C ALA A 86 2.12 -10.65 27.59
N ALA A 87 2.84 -11.40 26.77
CA ALA A 87 2.30 -12.09 25.60
C ALA A 87 2.83 -13.53 25.53
N HIS A 88 2.00 -14.45 25.05
CA HIS A 88 2.32 -15.88 25.05
C HIS A 88 1.76 -16.60 23.83
N ILE A 89 2.44 -17.69 23.42
CA ILE A 89 1.82 -18.78 22.66
C ILE A 89 1.36 -19.84 23.66
N HIS A 90 0.12 -20.30 23.52
CA HIS A 90 -0.48 -21.38 24.28
C HIS A 90 -0.76 -22.59 23.39
N ALA A 91 -0.74 -23.79 23.97
CA ALA A 91 -1.22 -25.01 23.33
C ALA A 91 -2.70 -25.25 23.69
N GLY A 92 -3.60 -24.85 22.79
CA GLY A 92 -5.04 -25.03 22.88
C GLY A 92 -5.72 -24.74 21.53
N ALA A 93 -6.65 -25.61 21.14
CA ALA A 93 -7.48 -25.38 19.96
C ALA A 93 -8.47 -24.22 20.18
N ALA A 94 -9.09 -23.75 19.11
CA ALA A 94 -10.15 -22.74 19.17
C ALA A 94 -11.23 -23.09 20.23
N GLY A 95 -11.51 -22.15 21.13
CA GLY A 95 -12.48 -22.34 22.21
C GLY A 95 -11.98 -23.14 23.41
N VAL A 96 -10.70 -23.53 23.43
CA VAL A 96 -10.10 -24.32 24.52
C VAL A 96 -8.91 -23.56 25.11
N ALA A 97 -8.99 -23.26 26.41
CA ALA A 97 -7.88 -22.69 27.17
C ALA A 97 -6.70 -23.68 27.23
N GLY A 98 -5.50 -23.18 26.96
CA GLY A 98 -4.28 -23.95 26.83
C GLY A 98 -3.18 -23.55 27.81
N SER A 99 -2.16 -24.39 27.99
CA SER A 99 -0.97 -24.01 28.75
C SER A 99 -0.04 -23.14 27.91
N VAL A 100 0.62 -22.16 28.53
CA VAL A 100 1.72 -21.39 27.90
C VAL A 100 2.83 -22.35 27.46
N VAL A 101 3.24 -22.23 26.20
CA VAL A 101 4.34 -22.99 25.59
C VAL A 101 5.49 -22.09 25.13
N VAL A 102 5.22 -20.83 24.78
CA VAL A 102 6.25 -19.83 24.47
C VAL A 102 5.89 -18.51 25.14
N THR A 103 6.87 -17.86 25.79
CA THR A 103 6.73 -16.48 26.27
C THR A 103 7.30 -15.54 25.22
N LEU A 104 6.45 -14.69 24.67
CA LEU A 104 6.78 -13.74 23.59
C LEU A 104 7.23 -12.39 24.18
N PRO A 105 7.85 -11.51 23.37
CA PRO A 105 8.06 -10.12 23.76
C PRO A 105 6.73 -9.47 24.14
N THR A 106 6.71 -8.73 25.26
CA THR A 106 5.52 -7.99 25.70
C THR A 106 5.35 -6.75 24.83
N PRO A 107 4.14 -6.47 24.31
CA PRO A 107 3.87 -5.21 23.63
C PRO A 107 4.25 -3.99 24.47
N ASN A 108 4.86 -2.99 23.84
CA ASN A 108 5.34 -1.77 24.48
C ASN A 108 4.17 -0.79 24.75
N ALA A 109 4.50 0.45 25.12
CA ALA A 109 3.48 1.47 25.41
C ALA A 109 2.66 1.89 24.17
N ASP A 110 3.21 1.68 22.97
CA ASP A 110 2.59 1.95 21.68
C ASP A 110 1.81 0.72 21.17
N GLY A 111 1.69 -0.35 21.98
CA GLY A 111 0.98 -1.57 21.59
C GLY A 111 1.78 -2.52 20.71
N ILE A 112 3.08 -2.28 20.51
CA ILE A 112 3.91 -3.06 19.58
C ILE A 112 4.89 -3.97 20.32
N ALA A 113 4.93 -5.25 19.96
CA ALA A 113 6.00 -6.18 20.30
C ALA A 113 6.71 -6.61 19.01
N ASP A 114 8.03 -6.48 18.99
CA ASP A 114 8.89 -7.01 17.94
C ASP A 114 10.09 -7.69 18.58
N GLY A 115 10.29 -8.97 18.28
CA GLY A 115 11.52 -9.67 18.64
C GLY A 115 11.43 -11.19 18.61
N CYS A 116 12.59 -11.81 18.85
CA CYS A 116 12.77 -13.25 18.78
C CYS A 116 13.04 -13.88 20.15
N VAL A 117 12.56 -15.11 20.30
CA VAL A 117 12.75 -15.99 21.45
C VAL A 117 13.49 -17.22 20.95
N SER A 118 14.72 -17.42 21.41
CA SER A 118 15.58 -18.53 20.99
C SER A 118 15.77 -19.57 22.10
N GLY A 119 16.30 -20.74 21.73
CA GLY A 119 16.56 -21.84 22.66
C GLY A 119 15.31 -22.64 23.02
N LEU A 120 14.29 -22.61 22.15
CA LEU A 120 13.04 -23.33 22.31
C LEU A 120 13.19 -24.81 21.91
N ASP A 121 12.31 -25.66 22.44
CA ASP A 121 12.28 -27.08 22.11
C ASP A 121 11.87 -27.27 20.64
N THR A 122 12.73 -27.86 19.83
CA THR A 122 12.51 -28.02 18.39
C THR A 122 11.32 -28.93 18.08
N ALA A 123 10.97 -29.87 18.96
CA ALA A 123 9.79 -30.72 18.78
C ALA A 123 8.49 -29.97 19.10
N LEU A 124 8.51 -29.04 20.08
CA LEU A 124 7.41 -28.10 20.28
C LEU A 124 7.22 -27.23 19.03
N LEU A 125 8.28 -26.62 18.52
CA LEU A 125 8.19 -25.77 17.34
C LEU A 125 7.71 -26.54 16.11
N GLN A 126 8.14 -27.80 15.94
CA GLN A 126 7.59 -28.66 14.91
C GLN A 126 6.10 -28.95 15.12
N GLY A 127 5.64 -29.09 16.37
CA GLY A 127 4.21 -29.23 16.69
C GLY A 127 3.40 -27.99 16.32
N ILE A 128 3.92 -26.79 16.60
CA ILE A 128 3.31 -25.51 16.18
C ILE A 128 3.25 -25.46 14.65
N HIS A 129 4.34 -25.85 13.99
CA HIS A 129 4.41 -25.91 12.53
C HIS A 129 3.37 -26.85 11.92
N ASP A 130 3.25 -28.07 12.45
CA ASP A 130 2.42 -29.12 11.85
C ASP A 130 0.92 -28.94 12.15
N THR A 131 0.59 -28.28 13.26
CA THR A 131 -0.78 -28.14 13.77
C THR A 131 -1.02 -26.75 14.36
N PRO A 132 -0.85 -25.65 13.60
CA PRO A 132 -0.92 -24.29 14.14
C PRO A 132 -2.27 -23.97 14.78
N SER A 133 -3.36 -24.54 14.27
CA SER A 133 -4.71 -24.39 14.82
C SER A 133 -4.90 -24.99 16.22
N ASP A 134 -3.95 -25.81 16.71
CA ASP A 134 -3.90 -26.28 18.10
C ASP A 134 -3.17 -25.29 19.04
N TYR A 135 -2.78 -24.12 18.55
CA TYR A 135 -2.07 -23.09 19.31
C TYR A 135 -2.70 -21.71 19.11
N TYR A 136 -2.53 -20.84 20.11
CA TYR A 136 -3.04 -19.47 20.07
C TYR A 136 -2.09 -18.48 20.73
N VAL A 137 -2.16 -17.23 20.30
CA VAL A 137 -1.51 -16.10 20.95
C VAL A 137 -2.50 -15.41 21.88
N ASN A 138 -2.00 -14.93 23.02
CA ASN A 138 -2.73 -14.09 23.95
C ASN A 138 -1.84 -12.97 24.46
N VAL A 139 -2.43 -11.79 24.68
CA VAL A 139 -1.81 -10.64 25.34
C VAL A 139 -2.58 -10.30 26.60
N HIS A 140 -1.87 -10.09 27.71
CA HIS A 140 -2.45 -9.87 29.04
C HIS A 140 -2.29 -8.42 29.49
N THR A 141 -3.24 -7.92 30.26
CA THR A 141 -3.15 -6.62 30.95
C THR A 141 -3.35 -6.79 32.46
N ALA A 142 -3.21 -5.70 33.22
CA ALA A 142 -3.49 -5.73 34.65
C ALA A 142 -4.97 -6.01 34.96
N ASP A 143 -5.88 -5.51 34.10
CA ASP A 143 -7.33 -5.68 34.24
C ASP A 143 -7.80 -7.05 33.74
N PHE A 144 -7.09 -7.62 32.76
CA PHE A 144 -7.34 -8.93 32.17
C PHE A 144 -6.12 -9.86 32.33
N PRO A 145 -5.86 -10.37 33.55
CA PRO A 145 -4.67 -11.18 33.83
C PRO A 145 -4.71 -12.57 33.18
N ASP A 146 -5.90 -13.11 32.91
CA ASP A 146 -6.07 -14.39 32.24
C ASP A 146 -5.97 -14.27 30.70
N GLY A 147 -6.11 -13.04 30.17
CA GLY A 147 -5.98 -12.68 28.75
C GLY A 147 -6.85 -11.49 28.40
N ALA A 148 -6.27 -10.44 27.82
CA ALA A 148 -7.01 -9.28 27.31
C ALA A 148 -7.51 -9.54 25.89
N VAL A 149 -6.65 -10.06 25.00
CA VAL A 149 -7.00 -10.38 23.62
C VAL A 149 -6.33 -11.68 23.18
N ARG A 150 -7.06 -12.52 22.43
CA ARG A 150 -6.61 -13.85 21.98
C ARG A 150 -6.94 -14.12 20.52
N GLY A 151 -6.13 -14.95 19.89
CA GLY A 151 -6.33 -15.41 18.51
C GLY A 151 -5.59 -16.71 18.22
N GLN A 152 -6.15 -17.58 17.38
CA GLN A 152 -5.46 -18.82 16.97
C GLN A 152 -4.30 -18.51 16.02
N LEU A 153 -3.26 -19.33 16.07
CA LEU A 153 -2.26 -19.32 15.00
C LEU A 153 -2.87 -19.94 13.74
N GLU A 154 -2.76 -19.22 12.64
CA GLU A 154 -3.16 -19.68 11.32
C GLU A 154 -1.98 -19.52 10.36
N LEU A 155 -1.86 -20.40 9.37
CA LEU A 155 -0.88 -20.18 8.31
C LEU A 155 -1.21 -18.87 7.62
N ALA A 156 -0.21 -18.02 7.41
CA ALA A 156 -0.41 -16.79 6.65
C ALA A 156 -1.01 -17.16 5.28
N PRO A 157 -2.11 -16.49 4.86
CA PRO A 157 -2.60 -16.63 3.51
C PRO A 157 -1.48 -16.37 2.51
N VAL A 158 -1.29 -17.26 1.54
CA VAL A 158 -0.20 -17.16 0.59
C VAL A 158 -0.65 -16.30 -0.59
N PRO A 159 0.02 -15.16 -0.85
CA PRO A 159 -0.35 -14.31 -1.96
C PRO A 159 0.10 -14.95 -3.29
N LEU A 160 -0.73 -14.80 -4.32
CA LEU A 160 -0.45 -15.18 -5.69
C LEU A 160 -0.91 -14.06 -6.62
N HIS A 161 -0.24 -13.93 -7.76
CA HIS A 161 -0.52 -12.92 -8.76
C HIS A 161 -0.70 -13.56 -10.14
N ALA A 162 -1.53 -12.94 -10.99
CA ALA A 162 -1.62 -13.23 -12.41
C ALA A 162 -1.84 -11.96 -13.23
N ASN A 163 -0.97 -11.72 -14.22
CA ASN A 163 -1.20 -10.75 -15.29
C ASN A 163 -2.14 -11.36 -16.34
N LEU A 164 -3.30 -10.72 -16.55
CA LEU A 164 -4.34 -11.17 -17.45
C LEU A 164 -4.22 -10.48 -18.81
N SER A 165 -4.32 -11.25 -19.90
CA SER A 165 -4.47 -10.69 -21.25
C SER A 165 -5.32 -11.60 -22.13
N GLY A 166 -5.96 -11.03 -23.15
CA GLY A 166 -6.71 -11.85 -24.12
C GLY A 166 -5.81 -12.64 -25.08
N GLU A 167 -4.56 -12.19 -25.30
CA GLU A 167 -3.56 -12.97 -26.07
C GLU A 167 -3.23 -14.30 -25.37
N ALA A 168 -3.23 -14.31 -24.04
CA ALA A 168 -2.91 -15.50 -23.25
C ALA A 168 -4.04 -16.55 -23.22
N GLU A 169 -5.23 -16.26 -23.78
CA GLU A 169 -6.38 -17.16 -23.77
C GLU A 169 -6.14 -18.45 -24.57
N VAL A 170 -6.53 -19.60 -24.00
CA VAL A 170 -6.38 -20.92 -24.64
C VAL A 170 -7.57 -21.83 -24.32
N PRO A 171 -8.32 -22.31 -25.34
CA PRO A 171 -8.19 -22.00 -26.76
C PRO A 171 -8.65 -20.56 -27.07
N GLY A 172 -7.77 -19.77 -27.70
CA GLY A 172 -8.12 -18.41 -28.10
C GLY A 172 -9.00 -18.31 -29.35
N PRO A 173 -9.36 -17.08 -29.76
CA PRO A 173 -8.87 -15.82 -29.19
C PRO A 173 -9.69 -15.39 -27.96
N GLY A 174 -9.01 -14.76 -27.00
CA GLY A 174 -9.63 -13.87 -26.02
C GLY A 174 -9.84 -12.47 -26.59
N ASP A 175 -10.12 -11.51 -25.71
CA ASP A 175 -10.36 -10.12 -26.06
C ASP A 175 -9.06 -9.43 -26.54
N PRO A 176 -8.95 -8.99 -27.81
CA PRO A 176 -7.67 -8.56 -28.38
C PRO A 176 -6.97 -7.40 -27.67
N ASP A 177 -7.71 -6.52 -27.01
CA ASP A 177 -7.24 -5.39 -26.22
C ASP A 177 -7.55 -5.51 -24.72
N GLY A 178 -8.15 -6.63 -24.30
CA GLY A 178 -8.46 -6.90 -22.90
C GLY A 178 -7.21 -7.19 -22.08
N GLY A 179 -7.15 -6.59 -20.89
CA GLY A 179 -6.09 -6.79 -19.91
C GLY A 179 -6.63 -6.85 -18.49
N GLY A 180 -5.74 -7.10 -17.53
CA GLY A 180 -6.09 -7.05 -16.11
C GLY A 180 -5.03 -7.68 -15.21
N ILE A 181 -5.32 -7.67 -13.92
CA ILE A 181 -4.54 -8.34 -12.88
C ILE A 181 -5.47 -9.14 -11.97
N ALA A 182 -4.94 -10.19 -11.35
CA ALA A 182 -5.56 -10.88 -10.25
C ALA A 182 -4.54 -11.09 -9.14
N ASP A 183 -4.75 -10.42 -8.01
CA ASP A 183 -3.99 -10.59 -6.77
C ASP A 183 -4.84 -11.39 -5.79
N LEU A 184 -4.47 -12.65 -5.58
CA LEU A 184 -5.19 -13.60 -4.77
C LEU A 184 -4.41 -13.91 -3.51
N SER A 185 -5.12 -14.25 -2.44
CA SER A 185 -4.58 -14.67 -1.15
C SER A 185 -5.26 -15.98 -0.77
N ILE A 186 -4.47 -17.04 -0.64
CA ILE A 186 -4.99 -18.40 -0.43
C ILE A 186 -4.75 -18.85 1.01
N SER A 187 -5.84 -19.11 1.73
CA SER A 187 -5.82 -19.73 3.06
C SER A 187 -6.27 -21.18 2.99
N VAL A 188 -5.31 -22.11 3.11
CA VAL A 188 -5.60 -23.56 3.09
C VAL A 188 -6.40 -23.98 4.33
N SER A 189 -6.06 -23.44 5.51
CA SER A 189 -6.76 -23.73 6.77
C SER A 189 -8.16 -23.12 6.82
N GLY A 190 -8.34 -21.93 6.25
CA GLY A 190 -9.64 -21.27 6.12
C GLY A 190 -10.50 -21.85 4.99
N GLY A 191 -9.91 -22.59 4.05
CA GLY A 191 -10.61 -23.04 2.85
C GLY A 191 -11.08 -21.86 2.01
N GLU A 192 -10.24 -20.81 1.93
CA GLU A 192 -10.62 -19.50 1.42
C GLU A 192 -9.64 -18.99 0.35
N VAL A 193 -10.18 -18.32 -0.66
CA VAL A 193 -9.44 -17.52 -1.62
C VAL A 193 -10.02 -16.10 -1.55
N CYS A 194 -9.26 -15.18 -0.98
CA CYS A 194 -9.55 -13.74 -1.06
C CYS A 194 -8.79 -13.14 -2.22
N GLY A 195 -9.24 -12.01 -2.75
CA GLY A 195 -8.41 -11.30 -3.71
C GLY A 195 -9.10 -10.21 -4.47
N PHE A 196 -8.25 -9.41 -5.10
CA PHE A 196 -8.59 -8.32 -5.97
C PHE A 196 -8.39 -8.77 -7.43
N ILE A 197 -9.41 -8.59 -8.26
CA ILE A 197 -9.34 -8.81 -9.71
C ILE A 197 -9.76 -7.51 -10.37
N ALA A 198 -8.88 -6.91 -11.15
CA ALA A 198 -9.19 -5.76 -12.00
C ALA A 198 -8.98 -6.12 -13.46
N VAL A 199 -9.98 -5.84 -14.28
CA VAL A 199 -9.92 -6.03 -15.73
C VAL A 199 -10.24 -4.72 -16.43
N ASP A 200 -9.54 -4.44 -17.51
CA ASP A 200 -9.77 -3.26 -18.35
C ASP A 200 -9.96 -3.66 -19.81
N SER A 201 -10.65 -2.79 -20.54
CA SER A 201 -10.84 -2.91 -21.98
C SER A 201 -11.48 -4.24 -22.41
N ILE A 202 -12.37 -4.77 -21.56
CA ILE A 202 -13.25 -5.90 -21.87
C ILE A 202 -14.73 -5.51 -21.75
N ALA A 203 -15.62 -6.23 -22.44
CA ALA A 203 -17.05 -6.15 -22.14
C ALA A 203 -17.36 -6.67 -20.73
N THR A 204 -18.51 -6.26 -20.16
CA THR A 204 -18.95 -6.62 -18.80
C THR A 204 -18.70 -8.10 -18.46
N ALA A 205 -17.94 -8.33 -17.40
CA ALA A 205 -17.59 -9.68 -16.96
C ALA A 205 -18.83 -10.48 -16.55
N THR A 206 -18.83 -11.78 -16.84
CA THR A 206 -19.91 -12.72 -16.51
C THR A 206 -19.49 -13.79 -15.52
N ALA A 207 -18.20 -14.12 -15.45
CA ALA A 207 -17.63 -15.05 -14.48
C ALA A 207 -16.11 -14.85 -14.35
N ALA A 208 -15.54 -15.27 -13.22
CA ALA A 208 -14.10 -15.42 -13.03
C ALA A 208 -13.78 -16.76 -12.34
N HIS A 209 -12.65 -17.39 -12.72
CA HIS A 209 -12.29 -18.73 -12.25
C HIS A 209 -10.78 -18.89 -12.08
N ILE A 210 -10.39 -19.82 -11.19
CA ILE A 210 -9.09 -20.50 -11.26
C ILE A 210 -9.28 -21.83 -11.98
N HIS A 211 -8.43 -22.10 -12.96
CA HIS A 211 -8.37 -23.35 -13.71
C HIS A 211 -7.08 -24.12 -13.44
N ALA A 212 -7.12 -25.45 -13.53
CA ALA A 212 -5.94 -26.31 -13.49
C ALA A 212 -5.37 -26.54 -14.89
N GLY A 213 -4.45 -25.67 -15.34
CA GLY A 213 -3.75 -25.78 -16.61
C GLY A 213 -2.44 -24.99 -16.62
N ALA A 214 -1.38 -25.61 -17.15
CA ALA A 214 -0.11 -24.93 -17.37
C ALA A 214 -0.22 -23.91 -18.52
N ALA A 215 0.77 -23.02 -18.64
CA ALA A 215 0.88 -22.08 -19.75
C ALA A 215 0.71 -22.78 -21.11
N GLY A 216 -0.21 -22.28 -21.94
CA GLY A 216 -0.51 -22.84 -23.26
C GLY A 216 -1.47 -24.03 -23.25
N ALA A 217 -2.04 -24.41 -22.10
CA ALA A 217 -3.00 -25.50 -21.99
C ALA A 217 -4.27 -25.08 -21.23
N ALA A 218 -5.43 -25.40 -21.82
CA ALA A 218 -6.73 -25.25 -21.18
C ALA A 218 -6.92 -26.33 -20.09
N GLY A 219 -7.65 -25.99 -19.03
CA GLY A 219 -7.88 -26.86 -17.88
C GLY A 219 -9.31 -26.77 -17.33
N PRO A 220 -9.74 -27.73 -16.49
CA PRO A 220 -11.01 -27.62 -15.78
C PRO A 220 -10.97 -26.48 -14.75
N VAL A 221 -12.13 -25.88 -14.48
CA VAL A 221 -12.32 -24.97 -13.35
C VAL A 221 -12.11 -25.73 -12.04
N VAL A 222 -11.32 -25.16 -11.13
CA VAL A 222 -11.08 -25.68 -9.78
C VAL A 222 -11.58 -24.74 -8.69
N VAL A 223 -11.65 -23.44 -8.94
CA VAL A 223 -12.25 -22.45 -8.02
C VAL A 223 -13.10 -21.47 -8.82
N THR A 224 -14.31 -21.18 -8.34
CA THR A 224 -15.12 -20.06 -8.84
C THR A 224 -14.84 -18.84 -7.99
N LEU A 225 -14.38 -17.77 -8.63
CA LEU A 225 -14.04 -16.50 -7.98
C LEU A 225 -15.22 -15.53 -8.04
N LEU A 226 -15.10 -14.40 -7.35
CA LEU A 226 -16.02 -13.28 -7.51
C LEU A 226 -15.92 -12.72 -8.93
N THR A 227 -17.07 -12.45 -9.55
CA THR A 227 -17.12 -11.85 -10.89
C THR A 227 -16.85 -10.35 -10.78
N PRO A 228 -15.92 -9.78 -11.58
CA PRO A 228 -15.74 -8.35 -11.65
C PRO A 228 -17.04 -7.59 -11.97
N GLY A 229 -17.25 -6.47 -11.28
CA GLY A 229 -18.41 -5.60 -11.40
C GLY A 229 -18.46 -4.84 -12.72
N ALA A 230 -19.40 -3.89 -12.81
CA ALA A 230 -19.54 -3.04 -14.00
C ALA A 230 -18.37 -2.06 -14.18
N ASP A 231 -17.65 -1.78 -13.09
CA ASP A 231 -16.39 -1.04 -13.02
C ASP A 231 -15.16 -1.90 -13.38
N GLY A 232 -15.35 -3.20 -13.62
CA GLY A 232 -14.26 -4.12 -13.95
C GLY A 232 -13.50 -4.63 -12.73
N VAL A 233 -14.03 -4.45 -11.52
CA VAL A 233 -13.33 -4.83 -10.27
C VAL A 233 -14.11 -5.88 -9.49
N ALA A 234 -13.42 -6.86 -8.93
CA ALA A 234 -13.92 -7.71 -7.84
C ALA A 234 -12.94 -7.66 -6.68
N ASP A 235 -13.46 -7.49 -5.47
CA ASP A 235 -12.71 -7.58 -4.22
C ASP A 235 -13.54 -8.36 -3.20
N GLY A 236 -12.89 -9.26 -2.48
CA GLY A 236 -13.50 -10.09 -1.44
C GLY A 236 -13.09 -11.55 -1.51
N CYS A 237 -13.82 -12.39 -0.77
CA CYS A 237 -13.42 -13.77 -0.50
C CYS A 237 -14.44 -14.79 -0.98
N VAL A 238 -13.93 -15.94 -1.43
CA VAL A 238 -14.70 -17.16 -1.64
C VAL A 238 -14.26 -18.23 -0.63
N SER A 239 -15.18 -18.63 0.25
CA SER A 239 -14.94 -19.63 1.28
C SER A 239 -15.48 -21.01 0.90
N GLY A 240 -15.07 -22.05 1.64
CA GLY A 240 -15.55 -23.43 1.44
C GLY A 240 -14.88 -24.15 0.26
N VAL A 241 -13.70 -23.69 -0.16
CA VAL A 241 -12.87 -24.37 -1.15
C VAL A 241 -12.17 -25.57 -0.51
N ASP A 242 -12.06 -26.67 -1.24
CA ASP A 242 -11.40 -27.88 -0.75
C ASP A 242 -9.91 -27.58 -0.43
N PRO A 243 -9.45 -27.77 0.82
CA PRO A 243 -8.06 -27.53 1.19
C PRO A 243 -7.04 -28.30 0.33
N ALA A 244 -7.40 -29.48 -0.19
CA ALA A 244 -6.52 -30.23 -1.09
C ALA A 244 -6.34 -29.54 -2.45
N VAL A 245 -7.35 -28.82 -2.94
CA VAL A 245 -7.25 -27.99 -4.15
C VAL A 245 -6.38 -26.78 -3.88
N LEU A 246 -6.60 -26.09 -2.76
CA LEU A 246 -5.80 -24.93 -2.38
C LEU A 246 -4.32 -25.28 -2.20
N GLN A 247 -4.03 -26.38 -1.50
CA GLN A 247 -2.65 -26.85 -1.34
C GLN A 247 -2.01 -27.18 -2.70
N ALA A 248 -2.75 -27.82 -3.61
CA ALA A 248 -2.21 -28.13 -4.93
C ALA A 248 -1.91 -26.87 -5.77
N ILE A 249 -2.71 -25.80 -5.62
CA ILE A 249 -2.43 -24.49 -6.23
C ILE A 249 -1.12 -23.92 -5.66
N LEU A 250 -0.94 -23.96 -4.33
CA LEU A 250 0.26 -23.44 -3.68
C LEU A 250 1.53 -24.24 -3.99
N ASP A 251 1.41 -25.57 -4.13
CA ASP A 251 2.54 -26.44 -4.46
C ASP A 251 3.07 -26.20 -5.89
N ALA A 252 2.22 -25.73 -6.81
CA ALA A 252 2.57 -25.54 -8.21
C ALA A 252 1.73 -24.42 -8.89
N PRO A 253 1.86 -23.14 -8.48
CA PRO A 253 0.98 -22.07 -8.94
C PRO A 253 1.00 -21.89 -10.47
N SER A 254 2.15 -22.09 -11.11
CA SER A 254 2.30 -22.01 -12.57
C SER A 254 1.57 -23.12 -13.34
N ALA A 255 1.03 -24.13 -12.66
CA ALA A 255 0.13 -25.13 -13.23
C ALA A 255 -1.35 -24.69 -13.20
N TYR A 256 -1.63 -23.47 -12.76
CA TYR A 256 -2.97 -22.89 -12.63
C TYR A 256 -3.03 -21.51 -13.28
N TYR A 257 -4.23 -21.10 -13.68
CA TYR A 257 -4.46 -19.77 -14.26
C TYR A 257 -5.77 -19.17 -13.81
N VAL A 258 -5.81 -17.84 -13.73
CA VAL A 258 -7.03 -17.07 -13.59
C VAL A 258 -7.58 -16.75 -14.97
N ASN A 259 -8.90 -16.81 -15.09
CA ASN A 259 -9.62 -16.42 -16.28
C ASN A 259 -10.85 -15.57 -15.93
N VAL A 260 -11.13 -14.57 -16.75
CA VAL A 260 -12.36 -13.77 -16.67
C VAL A 260 -13.10 -13.89 -17.99
N HIS A 261 -14.40 -14.16 -17.92
CA HIS A 261 -15.28 -14.36 -19.07
C HIS A 261 -16.20 -13.16 -19.27
N ASN A 262 -16.69 -12.98 -20.49
CA ASN A 262 -17.81 -12.08 -20.77
C ASN A 262 -18.75 -12.69 -21.82
N ALA A 263 -19.77 -11.95 -22.25
CA ALA A 263 -20.75 -12.45 -23.21
C ALA A 263 -20.19 -12.68 -24.61
N GLU A 264 -19.16 -11.94 -25.00
CA GLU A 264 -18.50 -12.04 -26.31
C GLU A 264 -17.47 -13.17 -26.33
N PHE A 265 -16.75 -13.34 -25.23
CA PHE A 265 -15.71 -14.35 -25.00
C PHE A 265 -16.12 -15.30 -23.87
N PRO A 266 -17.06 -16.24 -24.12
CA PRO A 266 -17.58 -17.14 -23.10
C PRO A 266 -16.57 -18.19 -22.63
N ASP A 267 -15.57 -18.51 -23.45
CA ASP A 267 -14.49 -19.43 -23.09
C ASP A 267 -13.34 -18.73 -22.34
N GLY A 268 -13.31 -17.39 -22.38
CA GLY A 268 -12.39 -16.52 -21.63
C GLY A 268 -12.08 -15.23 -22.39
N ALA A 269 -12.34 -14.07 -21.77
CA ALA A 269 -11.98 -12.76 -22.31
C ALA A 269 -10.50 -12.47 -22.05
N VAL A 270 -10.03 -12.71 -20.82
CA VAL A 270 -8.62 -12.53 -20.42
C VAL A 270 -8.15 -13.67 -19.52
N ARG A 271 -6.88 -14.05 -19.65
CA ARG A 271 -6.24 -15.17 -18.93
C ARG A 271 -4.85 -14.79 -18.42
N GLY A 272 -4.46 -15.30 -17.26
CA GLY A 272 -3.10 -15.18 -16.73
C GLY A 272 -2.70 -16.36 -15.84
N GLN A 273 -1.45 -16.84 -15.95
CA GLN A 273 -0.95 -17.90 -15.06
C GLN A 273 -0.77 -17.35 -13.65
N LEU A 274 -1.11 -18.16 -12.65
CA LEU A 274 -0.77 -17.86 -11.27
C LEU A 274 0.73 -18.05 -11.04
N GLY A 275 1.29 -17.16 -10.24
CA GLY A 275 2.66 -17.22 -9.73
C GLY A 275 2.75 -16.47 -8.40
N PRO A 276 3.93 -16.43 -7.77
CA PRO A 276 4.14 -15.50 -6.67
C PRO A 276 3.96 -14.04 -7.16
N PRO A 277 3.62 -13.11 -6.25
CA PRO A 277 3.60 -11.69 -6.56
C PRO A 277 4.94 -11.23 -7.15
N PRO A 278 4.94 -10.21 -8.01
CA PRO A 278 6.18 -9.64 -8.50
C PRO A 278 6.98 -9.03 -7.36
N LEU A 279 8.30 -9.10 -7.47
CA LEU A 279 9.16 -8.20 -6.71
C LEU A 279 9.22 -6.86 -7.43
N GLN A 280 8.84 -5.79 -6.74
CA GLN A 280 8.92 -4.43 -7.27
C GLN A 280 10.30 -3.82 -6.99
N LEU A 281 10.87 -3.24 -8.05
CA LEU A 281 12.10 -2.46 -8.02
C LEU A 281 11.80 -1.07 -8.56
N PHE A 282 12.57 -0.11 -8.12
CA PHE A 282 12.38 1.30 -8.43
C PHE A 282 13.66 1.92 -8.96
N ALA A 283 13.53 2.95 -9.81
CA ALA A 283 14.66 3.78 -10.21
C ALA A 283 14.24 5.24 -10.35
N GLY A 284 14.94 6.14 -9.65
CA GLY A 284 14.88 7.57 -9.91
C GLY A 284 15.83 7.91 -11.05
N LEU A 285 15.31 8.49 -12.13
CA LEU A 285 16.07 8.75 -13.36
C LEU A 285 16.48 10.22 -13.40
N SER A 286 17.75 10.49 -13.70
CA SER A 286 18.20 11.84 -14.05
C SER A 286 19.32 11.80 -15.07
N GLY A 287 19.48 12.87 -15.85
CA GLY A 287 20.63 12.99 -16.76
C GLY A 287 21.96 13.23 -16.05
N GLY A 288 21.93 13.68 -14.78
CA GLY A 288 23.12 13.85 -13.94
C GLY A 288 23.77 12.52 -13.57
N GLU A 289 22.98 11.44 -13.51
CA GLU A 289 23.44 10.10 -13.15
C GLU A 289 24.05 9.33 -14.34
N GLU A 290 24.05 9.90 -15.54
CA GLU A 290 24.52 9.21 -16.74
C GLU A 290 26.02 8.97 -16.77
N VAL A 291 26.41 7.74 -17.14
CA VAL A 291 27.81 7.31 -17.20
C VAL A 291 28.07 6.45 -18.44
N PRO A 292 29.02 6.84 -19.32
CA PRO A 292 29.72 8.13 -19.35
C PRO A 292 28.77 9.28 -19.69
N GLY A 293 28.76 10.33 -18.88
CA GLY A 293 27.93 11.51 -19.13
C GLY A 293 28.51 12.46 -20.20
N PRO A 294 27.80 13.57 -20.48
CA PRO A 294 26.57 14.01 -19.81
C PRO A 294 25.31 13.35 -20.38
N GLY A 295 24.32 13.13 -19.51
CA GLY A 295 22.93 12.94 -19.91
C GLY A 295 22.24 14.28 -20.19
N ASP A 296 20.92 14.21 -20.36
CA ASP A 296 20.09 15.39 -20.58
C ASP A 296 20.02 16.25 -19.30
N PRO A 297 20.54 17.50 -19.30
CA PRO A 297 20.62 18.30 -18.09
C PRO A 297 19.26 18.65 -17.49
N ASP A 298 18.20 18.64 -18.30
CA ASP A 298 16.83 18.93 -17.89
C ASP A 298 16.01 17.62 -17.71
N GLY A 299 16.61 16.47 -18.01
CA GLY A 299 15.95 15.18 -18.02
C GLY A 299 15.79 14.57 -16.63
N GLY A 300 14.58 14.14 -16.33
CA GLY A 300 14.24 13.41 -15.12
C GLY A 300 13.20 12.32 -15.37
N GLY A 301 12.96 11.48 -14.37
CA GLY A 301 11.93 10.46 -14.46
C GLY A 301 11.93 9.49 -13.30
N PHE A 302 11.05 8.52 -13.38
CA PHE A 302 10.90 7.44 -12.43
C PHE A 302 10.51 6.16 -13.16
N ALA A 303 10.92 5.02 -12.63
CA ALA A 303 10.49 3.73 -13.13
C ALA A 303 10.13 2.78 -11.99
N VAL A 304 9.08 1.99 -12.23
CA VAL A 304 8.72 0.80 -11.47
C VAL A 304 8.99 -0.41 -12.35
N VAL A 305 9.70 -1.39 -11.83
CA VAL A 305 10.07 -2.62 -12.52
C VAL A 305 9.59 -3.79 -11.68
N GLU A 306 8.69 -4.58 -12.24
CA GLU A 306 8.12 -5.76 -11.62
C GLU A 306 8.80 -7.01 -12.15
N VAL A 307 9.37 -7.83 -11.26
CA VAL A 307 10.16 -9.01 -11.63
C VAL A 307 9.40 -10.28 -11.29
N PHE A 308 9.05 -11.06 -12.32
CA PHE A 308 8.39 -12.36 -12.23
C PHE A 308 9.39 -13.47 -12.58
N VAL A 309 10.14 -13.95 -11.58
CA VAL A 309 11.20 -14.95 -11.78
C VAL A 309 10.66 -16.23 -12.40
N ASP A 310 9.56 -16.76 -11.87
CA ASP A 310 8.99 -18.04 -12.31
C ASP A 310 8.32 -17.96 -13.70
N LEU A 311 7.87 -16.76 -14.09
CA LEU A 311 7.31 -16.51 -15.41
C LEU A 311 8.40 -16.15 -16.44
N GLY A 312 9.65 -15.94 -16.01
CA GLY A 312 10.71 -15.45 -16.90
C GLY A 312 10.34 -14.11 -17.53
N GLN A 313 9.71 -13.22 -16.75
CA GLN A 313 9.12 -11.98 -17.24
C GLN A 313 9.50 -10.79 -16.35
N ILE A 314 9.70 -9.63 -16.97
CA ILE A 314 9.76 -8.33 -16.29
C ILE A 314 8.73 -7.40 -16.92
N CYS A 315 7.95 -6.70 -16.10
CA CYS A 315 7.10 -5.60 -16.53
C CYS A 315 7.71 -4.29 -16.06
N GLY A 316 7.70 -3.27 -16.91
CA GLY A 316 8.25 -1.96 -16.60
C GLY A 316 7.21 -0.88 -16.85
N PHE A 317 7.04 0.00 -15.88
CA PHE A 317 6.46 1.32 -16.05
C PHE A 317 7.59 2.34 -15.93
N THR A 318 7.71 3.26 -16.89
CA THR A 318 8.73 4.30 -16.92
C THR A 318 8.09 5.60 -17.34
N GLU A 319 8.22 6.61 -16.51
CA GLU A 319 7.83 7.98 -16.81
C GLU A 319 9.07 8.85 -16.89
N VAL A 320 9.21 9.59 -17.98
CA VAL A 320 10.32 10.51 -18.22
C VAL A 320 9.80 11.86 -18.67
N SER A 321 10.44 12.92 -18.20
CA SER A 321 10.12 14.30 -18.53
C SER A 321 11.39 15.10 -18.78
N GLY A 322 11.24 16.24 -19.44
CA GLY A 322 12.38 17.13 -19.74
C GLY A 322 13.38 16.58 -20.77
N ILE A 323 13.04 15.48 -21.47
CA ILE A 323 13.87 14.89 -22.52
C ILE A 323 13.24 15.03 -23.92
N ALA A 324 14.07 14.95 -24.96
CA ALA A 324 13.60 14.74 -26.33
C ALA A 324 12.89 13.37 -26.48
N PRO A 325 12.15 13.10 -27.58
CA PRO A 325 11.46 11.82 -27.76
C PRO A 325 12.39 10.61 -27.56
N ALA A 326 11.96 9.69 -26.70
CA ALA A 326 12.75 8.50 -26.36
C ALA A 326 12.93 7.59 -27.58
N THR A 327 14.11 7.00 -27.70
CA THR A 327 14.47 6.06 -28.78
C THR A 327 14.60 4.62 -28.27
N ALA A 328 14.93 4.43 -26.99
CA ALA A 328 14.99 3.13 -26.33
C ALA A 328 14.96 3.27 -24.81
N ALA A 329 14.57 2.19 -24.12
CA ALA A 329 14.77 2.03 -22.68
C ALA A 329 15.37 0.65 -22.37
N HIS A 330 16.30 0.60 -21.42
CA HIS A 330 17.06 -0.61 -21.11
C HIS A 330 17.31 -0.78 -19.62
N ILE A 331 17.44 -2.02 -19.17
CA ILE A 331 18.14 -2.37 -17.93
C ILE A 331 19.54 -2.86 -18.29
N HIS A 332 20.55 -2.31 -17.63
CA HIS A 332 21.96 -2.64 -17.79
C HIS A 332 22.50 -3.33 -16.54
N ALA A 333 23.53 -4.17 -16.70
CA ALA A 333 24.29 -4.73 -15.60
C ALA A 333 25.50 -3.84 -15.26
N GLY A 334 25.34 -2.91 -14.33
CA GLY A 334 26.38 -2.02 -13.84
C GLY A 334 26.03 -1.40 -12.49
N ALA A 335 27.00 -1.40 -11.56
CA ALA A 335 26.86 -0.72 -10.29
C ALA A 335 26.80 0.81 -10.47
N ALA A 336 26.40 1.53 -9.42
CA ALA A 336 26.42 2.99 -9.39
C ALA A 336 27.77 3.56 -9.86
N GLY A 337 27.73 4.48 -10.83
CA GLY A 337 28.93 5.10 -11.39
C GLY A 337 29.68 4.24 -12.43
N VAL A 338 29.16 3.07 -12.79
CA VAL A 338 29.80 2.14 -13.74
C VAL A 338 28.84 1.82 -14.89
N ALA A 339 29.26 2.14 -16.11
CA ALA A 339 28.53 1.75 -17.33
C ALA A 339 28.59 0.23 -17.54
N GLY A 340 27.46 -0.36 -17.90
CA GLY A 340 27.29 -1.81 -18.06
C GLY A 340 26.70 -2.21 -19.42
N PRO A 341 26.79 -3.49 -19.83
CA PRO A 341 26.05 -3.96 -21.00
C PRO A 341 24.54 -3.97 -20.74
N VAL A 342 23.74 -3.78 -21.80
CA VAL A 342 22.30 -4.01 -21.78
C VAL A 342 22.03 -5.49 -21.48
N VAL A 343 21.17 -5.77 -20.52
CA VAL A 343 20.70 -7.12 -20.20
C VAL A 343 19.23 -7.32 -20.54
N ILE A 344 18.40 -6.27 -20.48
CA ILE A 344 16.97 -6.32 -20.81
C ILE A 344 16.60 -5.06 -21.61
N THR A 345 15.85 -5.23 -22.69
CA THR A 345 15.24 -4.11 -23.44
C THR A 345 13.80 -3.95 -23.02
N LEU A 346 13.46 -2.78 -22.49
CA LEU A 346 12.12 -2.42 -22.02
C LEU A 346 11.32 -1.73 -23.14
N PRO A 347 9.99 -1.63 -23.00
CA PRO A 347 9.17 -0.78 -23.87
C PRO A 347 9.69 0.66 -23.89
N THR A 348 9.88 1.21 -25.10
CA THR A 348 10.34 2.59 -25.26
C THR A 348 9.24 3.56 -24.81
N PRO A 349 9.57 4.59 -24.00
CA PRO A 349 8.62 5.65 -23.66
C PRO A 349 8.03 6.31 -24.91
N ASN A 350 6.73 6.55 -24.88
CA ASN A 350 5.97 7.15 -25.96
C ASN A 350 6.17 8.68 -26.01
N ALA A 351 5.43 9.37 -26.88
CA ALA A 351 5.56 10.82 -27.06
C ALA A 351 5.17 11.64 -25.81
N ASP A 352 4.39 11.05 -24.90
CA ASP A 352 3.98 11.64 -23.63
C ASP A 352 4.96 11.27 -22.50
N GLY A 353 6.07 10.59 -22.81
CA GLY A 353 7.10 10.21 -21.83
C GLY A 353 6.80 8.92 -21.07
N LEU A 354 5.80 8.14 -21.49
CA LEU A 354 5.35 6.94 -20.78
C LEU A 354 5.76 5.66 -21.52
N GLY A 355 6.53 4.79 -20.86
CA GLY A 355 6.85 3.45 -21.32
C GLY A 355 6.21 2.43 -20.41
N GLU A 356 5.35 1.57 -20.96
CA GLU A 356 4.65 0.55 -20.19
C GLU A 356 4.65 -0.79 -20.95
N GLY A 357 4.84 -1.88 -20.22
CA GLY A 357 4.61 -3.23 -20.73
C GLY A 357 5.62 -4.26 -20.23
N CYS A 358 5.41 -5.51 -20.67
CA CYS A 358 6.15 -6.66 -20.20
C CYS A 358 7.07 -7.27 -21.26
N VAL A 359 8.19 -7.81 -20.80
CA VAL A 359 9.20 -8.53 -21.58
C VAL A 359 9.29 -9.95 -21.03
N GLY A 360 8.83 -10.93 -21.81
CA GLY A 360 8.87 -12.35 -21.45
C GLY A 360 10.04 -13.12 -22.08
N GLY A 361 10.21 -14.38 -21.67
CA GLY A 361 11.24 -15.27 -22.21
C GLY A 361 12.64 -14.99 -21.68
N LEU A 362 12.74 -14.36 -20.52
CA LEU A 362 14.00 -14.04 -19.84
C LEU A 362 14.53 -15.26 -19.07
N ASP A 363 15.86 -15.34 -18.94
CA ASP A 363 16.51 -16.37 -18.14
C ASP A 363 16.20 -16.15 -16.64
N PRO A 364 15.57 -17.11 -15.93
CA PRO A 364 15.32 -16.98 -14.50
C PRO A 364 16.57 -16.68 -13.67
N ALA A 365 17.75 -17.14 -14.10
CA ALA A 365 19.01 -16.83 -13.40
C ALA A 365 19.39 -15.34 -13.52
N LEU A 366 19.07 -14.69 -14.65
CA LEU A 366 19.23 -13.24 -14.79
C LEU A 366 18.27 -12.51 -13.86
N LEU A 367 16.99 -12.90 -13.83
CA LEU A 367 15.99 -12.29 -12.97
C LEU A 367 16.36 -12.43 -11.49
N GLN A 368 16.85 -13.61 -11.09
CA GLN A 368 17.38 -13.86 -9.74
C GLN A 368 18.56 -12.95 -9.41
N SER A 369 19.45 -12.68 -10.37
CA SER A 369 20.57 -11.76 -10.14
C SER A 369 20.11 -10.31 -9.95
N VAL A 370 19.07 -9.88 -10.69
CA VAL A 370 18.48 -8.53 -10.58
C VAL A 370 17.87 -8.32 -9.19
N ILE A 371 17.13 -9.30 -8.66
CA ILE A 371 16.55 -9.19 -7.32
C ILE A 371 17.58 -9.39 -6.20
N ALA A 372 18.64 -10.19 -6.42
CA ALA A 372 19.62 -10.44 -5.36
C ALA A 372 20.50 -9.21 -5.07
N ASP A 373 20.76 -8.38 -6.08
CA ASP A 373 21.54 -7.15 -5.96
C ASP A 373 21.03 -6.12 -6.99
N PRO A 374 19.86 -5.48 -6.76
CA PRO A 374 19.30 -4.53 -7.72
C PRO A 374 20.24 -3.33 -7.92
N GLY A 375 21.04 -2.97 -6.92
CA GLY A 375 22.06 -1.92 -7.00
C GLY A 375 23.20 -2.24 -7.98
N ALA A 376 23.33 -3.47 -8.47
CA ALA A 376 24.23 -3.85 -9.56
C ALA A 376 23.62 -3.63 -10.95
N PHE A 377 22.39 -3.10 -11.04
CA PHE A 377 21.67 -2.85 -12.27
C PHE A 377 21.13 -1.42 -12.31
N TYR A 378 20.95 -0.89 -13.52
CA TYR A 378 20.36 0.43 -13.73
C TYR A 378 19.43 0.45 -14.92
N LEU A 379 18.40 1.28 -14.82
CA LEU A 379 17.54 1.62 -15.93
C LEU A 379 18.07 2.87 -16.64
N ASN A 380 17.99 2.89 -17.95
CA ASN A 380 18.38 4.02 -18.80
C ASN A 380 17.34 4.26 -19.89
N VAL A 381 17.08 5.53 -20.21
CA VAL A 381 16.28 5.94 -21.38
C VAL A 381 17.15 6.79 -22.30
N HIS A 382 17.12 6.47 -23.60
CA HIS A 382 17.93 7.11 -24.63
C HIS A 382 17.09 8.06 -25.49
N THR A 383 17.73 9.07 -26.05
CA THR A 383 17.14 9.93 -27.10
C THR A 383 18.08 10.03 -28.30
N ALA A 384 17.66 10.75 -29.35
CA ALA A 384 18.54 11.00 -30.50
C ALA A 384 19.74 11.90 -30.14
N ASP A 385 19.54 12.83 -29.19
CA ASP A 385 20.58 13.77 -28.75
C ASP A 385 21.51 13.14 -27.70
N TYR A 386 21.00 12.19 -26.91
CA TYR A 386 21.73 11.45 -25.89
C TYR A 386 21.67 9.94 -26.17
N PRO A 387 22.44 9.43 -27.16
CA PRO A 387 22.38 8.03 -27.56
C PRO A 387 23.02 7.07 -26.55
N ASP A 388 23.94 7.55 -25.71
CA ASP A 388 24.56 6.75 -24.65
C ASP A 388 23.70 6.70 -23.38
N GLY A 389 22.72 7.61 -23.26
CA GLY A 389 21.72 7.69 -22.19
C GLY A 389 21.30 9.13 -21.91
N ALA A 390 20.01 9.40 -21.95
CA ALA A 390 19.43 10.72 -21.61
C ALA A 390 19.18 10.84 -20.11
N VAL A 391 18.64 9.79 -19.49
CA VAL A 391 18.41 9.69 -18.05
C VAL A 391 18.69 8.28 -17.53
N ARG A 392 19.33 8.19 -16.36
CA ARG A 392 19.75 6.93 -15.71
C ARG A 392 19.36 6.91 -14.23
N GLY A 393 19.08 5.70 -13.72
CA GLY A 393 18.86 5.45 -12.30
C GLY A 393 19.17 4.01 -11.91
N GLN A 394 19.79 3.79 -10.74
CA GLN A 394 19.99 2.43 -10.21
C GLN A 394 18.65 1.80 -9.82
N LEU A 395 18.54 0.49 -9.95
CA LEU A 395 17.42 -0.25 -9.38
C LEU A 395 17.60 -0.39 -7.85
N SER A 396 16.51 -0.26 -7.10
CA SER A 396 16.44 -0.46 -5.65
C SER A 396 15.10 -1.07 -5.24
N PHE A 397 15.05 -1.72 -4.08
CA PHE A 397 13.77 -2.17 -3.48
C PHE A 397 12.99 -1.01 -2.86
N GLU A 398 13.69 0.05 -2.47
CA GLU A 398 13.08 1.24 -1.94
C GLU A 398 12.76 2.18 -3.10
N PRO A 399 11.54 2.77 -3.16
CA PRO A 399 11.28 3.85 -4.08
C PRO A 399 12.29 4.97 -3.82
N PRO A 400 12.85 5.61 -4.87
CA PRO A 400 13.71 6.75 -4.69
C PRO A 400 12.93 7.80 -3.88
N PRO A 401 13.58 8.50 -2.94
CA PRO A 401 12.94 9.64 -2.30
C PRO A 401 12.46 10.60 -3.39
N PRO A 402 11.29 11.27 -3.23
CA PRO A 402 10.85 12.28 -4.16
C PRO A 402 11.99 13.31 -4.36
N PRO A 403 12.14 13.91 -5.54
CA PRO A 403 13.23 14.84 -5.77
C PRO A 403 13.21 15.97 -4.74
N ASP A 404 14.34 16.19 -4.07
CA ASP A 404 14.51 17.33 -3.16
C ASP A 404 14.41 18.63 -3.97
N CYS A 405 13.31 19.36 -3.80
CA CYS A 405 13.15 20.66 -4.41
C CYS A 405 14.10 21.64 -3.73
N ALA A 406 15.00 22.24 -4.51
CA ALA A 406 15.90 23.27 -4.01
C ALA A 406 15.12 24.39 -3.29
N PRO A 407 15.65 24.97 -2.19
CA PRO A 407 14.95 26.02 -1.45
C PRO A 407 14.46 27.17 -2.35
N GLY A 408 13.15 27.43 -2.32
CA GLY A 408 12.50 28.49 -3.10
C GLY A 408 12.11 28.12 -4.52
N VAL A 409 12.37 26.88 -4.97
CA VAL A 409 11.80 26.32 -6.20
C VAL A 409 10.66 25.40 -5.80
N LEU A 410 9.43 25.75 -6.17
CA LEU A 410 8.27 24.89 -5.92
C LEU A 410 8.22 23.80 -7.00
N CYS A 411 8.30 22.53 -6.60
CA CYS A 411 8.27 21.37 -7.49
C CYS A 411 7.52 20.22 -6.79
N ASN A 412 6.93 19.30 -7.56
CA ASN A 412 6.30 18.11 -6.97
C ASN A 412 7.41 17.24 -6.37
N GLY A 413 7.42 17.07 -5.05
CA GLY A 413 8.54 16.46 -4.32
C GLY A 413 8.70 16.97 -2.90
N ILE A 414 9.85 16.71 -2.28
CA ILE A 414 10.13 17.19 -0.91
C ILE A 414 10.64 18.63 -0.97
N LEU A 415 9.88 19.56 -0.41
CA LEU A 415 10.30 20.92 -0.16
C LEU A 415 11.22 20.95 1.07
N SER A 416 12.49 21.31 0.87
CA SER A 416 13.37 21.69 1.98
C SER A 416 12.82 22.90 2.77
N PRO A 417 13.31 23.17 3.99
CA PRO A 417 12.98 24.41 4.69
C PRO A 417 13.32 25.65 3.84
N GLY A 418 12.33 26.49 3.57
CA GLY A 418 12.50 27.62 2.65
C GLY A 418 11.26 28.47 2.47
N THR A 419 11.39 29.53 1.69
CA THR A 419 10.27 30.40 1.30
C THR A 419 9.92 30.13 -0.15
N TYR A 420 8.66 29.83 -0.41
CA TYR A 420 8.13 29.40 -1.69
C TYR A 420 7.02 30.33 -2.15
N THR A 421 6.82 30.43 -3.46
CA THR A 421 5.71 31.18 -4.05
C THR A 421 4.89 30.25 -4.93
N TYR A 422 3.61 30.14 -4.61
CA TYR A 422 2.63 29.43 -5.41
C TYR A 422 1.84 30.43 -6.27
N THR A 423 1.81 30.19 -7.58
CA THR A 423 1.21 31.07 -8.58
C THR A 423 0.04 30.42 -9.31
N GLY A 424 -0.50 29.30 -8.81
CA GLY A 424 -1.62 28.61 -9.45
C GLY A 424 -2.97 29.28 -9.19
N PHE A 425 -3.09 30.06 -8.11
CA PHE A 425 -4.29 30.82 -7.79
C PHE A 425 -4.40 32.12 -8.61
N GLY A 426 -5.56 32.79 -8.56
CA GLY A 426 -5.73 34.11 -9.18
C GLY A 426 -4.86 35.21 -8.55
N THR A 427 -4.39 35.00 -7.31
CA THR A 427 -3.45 35.87 -6.60
C THR A 427 -2.31 35.03 -6.04
N ASP A 428 -1.06 35.39 -6.35
CA ASP A 428 0.11 34.68 -5.84
C ASP A 428 0.15 34.68 -4.31
N VAL A 429 0.54 33.56 -3.71
CA VAL A 429 0.83 33.43 -2.28
C VAL A 429 2.28 33.03 -2.07
N THR A 430 2.96 33.74 -1.18
CA THR A 430 4.26 33.31 -0.65
C THR A 430 4.07 32.68 0.71
N PHE A 431 4.73 31.56 0.99
CA PHE A 431 4.70 30.86 2.27
C PHE A 431 6.09 30.34 2.64
N THR A 432 6.31 29.97 3.89
CA THR A 432 7.58 29.46 4.41
C THR A 432 7.36 28.15 5.15
N THR A 433 8.22 27.17 4.87
CA THR A 433 8.34 25.92 5.62
C THR A 433 9.61 25.97 6.48
N VAL A 434 9.54 25.50 7.72
CA VAL A 434 10.69 25.46 8.65
C VAL A 434 11.33 24.07 8.74
N ASP A 435 10.65 23.09 8.15
CA ASP A 435 10.94 21.66 8.08
C ASP A 435 10.52 21.15 6.68
N GLU A 436 10.74 19.86 6.42
CA GLU A 436 10.51 19.23 5.12
C GLU A 436 9.03 18.92 4.88
N TRP A 437 8.48 19.35 3.76
CA TRP A 437 7.09 19.05 3.37
C TRP A 437 7.06 18.37 2.02
N SER A 438 6.22 17.37 1.83
CA SER A 438 5.94 16.87 0.48
C SER A 438 4.95 17.80 -0.20
N PHE A 439 5.32 18.38 -1.35
CA PHE A 439 4.43 19.19 -2.16
C PHE A 439 3.92 18.39 -3.35
N VAL A 440 2.61 18.46 -3.56
CA VAL A 440 1.96 17.92 -4.75
C VAL A 440 1.13 19.04 -5.36
N GLY A 441 1.59 19.55 -6.49
CA GLY A 441 0.81 20.40 -7.39
C GLY A 441 0.02 19.53 -8.35
N ASP A 442 -1.31 19.70 -8.34
CA ASP A 442 -2.21 18.97 -9.23
C ASP A 442 -2.40 19.69 -10.57
N SER A 443 -3.15 19.06 -11.48
CA SER A 443 -3.59 19.67 -12.74
C SER A 443 -4.59 20.82 -12.56
N VAL A 444 -5.10 21.03 -11.33
CA VAL A 444 -5.94 22.16 -10.93
C VAL A 444 -5.17 23.15 -10.07
N PRO A 445 -5.68 24.40 -9.93
CA PRO A 445 -5.20 25.36 -8.95
C PRO A 445 -5.33 24.86 -7.48
N SER A 446 -4.51 23.92 -7.04
CA SER A 446 -4.38 23.47 -5.66
C SER A 446 -2.94 23.57 -5.16
N MET A 447 -2.79 23.90 -3.88
CA MET A 447 -1.52 23.85 -3.17
C MET A 447 -1.67 22.82 -2.05
N ASN A 448 -1.06 21.65 -2.23
CA ASN A 448 -1.13 20.55 -1.27
C ASN A 448 0.24 20.30 -0.66
N LEU A 449 0.32 20.35 0.66
CA LEU A 449 1.53 20.09 1.44
C LEU A 449 1.22 18.96 2.43
N PHE A 450 1.98 17.87 2.35
CA PHE A 450 1.83 16.72 3.23
C PHE A 450 2.99 16.66 4.24
N ALA A 451 2.59 16.46 5.49
CA ALA A 451 3.44 16.17 6.62
C ALA A 451 3.40 14.64 6.84
N LEU A 452 4.24 13.90 6.10
CA LEU A 452 4.15 12.44 6.03
C LEU A 452 4.37 11.76 7.39
N GLU A 453 5.26 12.29 8.24
CA GLU A 453 5.53 11.72 9.57
C GLU A 453 4.34 11.89 10.53
N GLU A 454 3.60 12.99 10.39
CA GLU A 454 2.45 13.32 11.23
C GLU A 454 1.10 13.05 10.53
N GLN A 455 1.13 12.35 9.40
CA GLN A 455 -0.04 11.85 8.65
C GLN A 455 -1.15 12.90 8.47
N GLY A 456 -0.73 14.10 8.09
CA GLY A 456 -1.64 15.22 7.86
C GLY A 456 -1.30 16.05 6.62
N GLY A 457 -2.30 16.76 6.13
CA GLY A 457 -2.22 17.58 4.92
C GLY A 457 -2.70 19.02 5.12
N LEU A 458 -2.00 19.96 4.51
CA LEU A 458 -2.46 21.32 4.26
C LEU A 458 -2.89 21.41 2.79
N PHE A 459 -4.16 21.66 2.57
CA PHE A 459 -4.76 21.79 1.25
C PHE A 459 -5.25 23.22 1.07
N ALA A 460 -4.92 23.86 -0.05
CA ALA A 460 -5.48 25.16 -0.39
C ALA A 460 -5.95 25.20 -1.85
N PHE A 461 -7.17 25.68 -2.08
CA PHE A 461 -7.78 25.70 -3.41
C PHE A 461 -8.87 26.78 -3.53
N PRO A 462 -9.15 27.29 -4.74
CA PRO A 462 -10.28 28.17 -4.99
C PRO A 462 -11.57 27.36 -4.91
N PHE A 463 -12.50 27.78 -4.05
CA PHE A 463 -13.64 26.94 -3.67
C PHE A 463 -14.83 27.06 -4.62
N GLY A 464 -15.12 28.24 -5.17
CA GLY A 464 -16.22 28.46 -6.12
C GLY A 464 -17.63 28.12 -5.61
N GLY A 465 -17.79 27.68 -4.36
CA GLY A 465 -19.07 27.37 -3.70
C GLY A 465 -19.71 26.04 -4.09
N ALA A 466 -19.00 25.11 -4.75
CA ALA A 466 -19.56 23.81 -5.14
C ALA A 466 -19.44 22.78 -4.01
N VAL A 467 -20.56 22.19 -3.60
CA VAL A 467 -20.66 21.33 -2.42
C VAL A 467 -21.60 20.15 -2.64
N PHE A 468 -21.43 19.07 -1.87
CA PHE A 468 -22.35 17.94 -1.90
C PHE A 468 -23.55 18.20 -0.98
N SER A 469 -24.77 18.17 -1.54
CA SER A 469 -25.97 18.30 -0.71
C SER A 469 -26.20 17.04 0.12
N ASP A 470 -25.83 15.88 -0.41
CA ASP A 470 -25.81 14.58 0.25
C ASP A 470 -24.36 14.06 0.30
N PRO A 471 -23.77 13.85 1.49
CA PRO A 471 -22.37 13.43 1.63
C PRO A 471 -22.08 12.02 1.11
N CYS A 472 -23.11 11.22 0.77
CA CYS A 472 -22.95 9.87 0.22
C CYS A 472 -23.24 9.77 -1.29
N ASP A 473 -23.65 10.87 -1.96
CA ASP A 473 -24.03 10.87 -3.38
C ASP A 473 -23.19 11.87 -4.18
N GLU A 474 -22.26 11.36 -4.98
CA GLU A 474 -21.43 12.16 -5.89
C GLU A 474 -22.25 12.95 -6.94
N GLY A 475 -23.48 12.51 -7.23
CA GLY A 475 -24.42 13.22 -8.11
C GLY A 475 -25.10 14.42 -7.47
N SER A 476 -24.94 14.63 -6.16
CA SER A 476 -25.72 15.57 -5.35
C SER A 476 -25.15 17.00 -5.28
N VAL A 477 -24.28 17.36 -6.23
CA VAL A 477 -23.56 18.64 -6.24
C VAL A 477 -24.53 19.82 -6.39
N VAL A 478 -24.46 20.75 -5.44
CA VAL A 478 -25.16 22.03 -5.43
C VAL A 478 -24.17 23.17 -5.26
N THR A 479 -24.59 24.39 -5.59
CA THR A 479 -23.79 25.60 -5.40
C THR A 479 -24.36 26.42 -4.26
N ILE A 480 -23.51 26.78 -3.30
CA ILE A 480 -23.82 27.72 -2.21
C ILE A 480 -23.26 29.11 -2.52
N GLY A 481 -23.50 30.08 -1.64
CA GLY A 481 -22.72 31.31 -1.67
C GLY A 481 -21.25 30.99 -1.48
N ASP A 482 -20.39 31.63 -2.26
CA ASP A 482 -18.96 31.35 -2.34
C ASP A 482 -18.14 32.17 -1.35
N GLY A 483 -18.76 32.99 -0.50
CA GLY A 483 -18.06 33.79 0.51
C GLY A 483 -17.66 32.99 1.77
N PRO A 484 -16.71 33.51 2.59
CA PRO A 484 -16.30 32.84 3.82
C PRO A 484 -17.45 32.58 4.81
N ALA A 485 -18.41 33.51 4.94
CA ALA A 485 -19.53 33.36 5.87
C ALA A 485 -20.49 32.26 5.42
N GLU A 486 -20.87 32.27 4.15
CA GLU A 486 -21.75 31.26 3.57
C GLU A 486 -21.13 29.86 3.61
N THR A 487 -19.80 29.78 3.44
CA THR A 487 -19.07 28.52 3.56
C THR A 487 -19.10 27.97 4.99
N MET A 488 -18.85 28.82 5.99
CA MET A 488 -18.87 28.39 7.40
C MET A 488 -20.27 28.06 7.90
N ASP A 489 -21.29 28.83 7.49
CA ASP A 489 -22.69 28.55 7.82
C ASP A 489 -23.09 27.18 7.27
N TRP A 490 -22.73 26.88 6.01
CA TRP A 490 -23.03 25.60 5.39
C TRP A 490 -22.31 24.42 6.06
N LEU A 491 -21.05 24.60 6.47
CA LEU A 491 -20.28 23.60 7.20
C LEU A 491 -20.88 23.32 8.59
N GLY A 492 -21.29 24.38 9.31
CA GLY A 492 -21.89 24.27 10.65
C GLY A 492 -23.23 23.53 10.68
N ASP A 493 -23.95 23.50 9.56
CA ASP A 493 -25.21 22.76 9.41
C ASP A 493 -25.00 21.25 9.12
N ARG A 494 -23.74 20.78 9.03
CA ARG A 494 -23.41 19.36 8.78
C ARG A 494 -23.30 18.57 10.07
N GLY A 495 -24.32 17.79 10.37
CA GLY A 495 -24.37 16.94 11.58
C GLY A 495 -23.29 15.85 11.66
N PHE A 496 -22.51 15.65 10.60
CA PHE A 496 -21.39 14.71 10.56
C PHE A 496 -20.02 15.36 10.80
N LEU A 497 -19.97 16.69 10.99
CA LEU A 497 -18.79 17.46 11.35
C LEU A 497 -19.00 18.12 12.72
N GLU A 498 -18.16 17.79 13.70
CA GLU A 498 -18.12 18.51 14.96
C GLU A 498 -17.18 19.72 14.84
N LEU A 499 -17.75 20.91 14.69
CA LEU A 499 -17.01 22.14 14.45
C LEU A 499 -17.08 23.11 15.64
N THR A 500 -16.02 23.87 15.87
CA THR A 500 -16.07 25.01 16.79
C THR A 500 -16.83 26.19 16.20
N GLU A 501 -17.22 27.14 17.04
CA GLU A 501 -17.77 28.43 16.58
C GLU A 501 -16.80 29.16 15.62
N PRO A 502 -17.29 29.71 14.49
CA PRO A 502 -16.46 30.46 13.57
C PRO A 502 -15.81 31.69 14.20
N ILE A 503 -14.51 31.85 13.96
CA ILE A 503 -13.75 33.03 14.39
C ILE A 503 -13.23 33.82 13.20
N ALA A 504 -13.22 35.15 13.33
CA ALA A 504 -12.64 36.04 12.33
C ALA A 504 -11.11 35.96 12.36
N VAL A 505 -10.51 35.77 11.19
CA VAL A 505 -9.07 35.61 11.03
C VAL A 505 -8.51 36.51 9.93
N THR A 506 -7.19 36.68 9.94
CA THR A 506 -6.45 37.38 8.88
C THR A 506 -5.12 36.67 8.67
N TYR A 507 -4.91 36.13 7.47
CA TYR A 507 -3.68 35.43 7.07
C TYR A 507 -3.18 35.99 5.75
N GLY A 508 -1.89 36.36 5.70
CA GLY A 508 -1.26 36.96 4.53
C GLY A 508 -1.92 38.20 3.95
N GLY A 509 -2.71 38.91 4.77
CA GLY A 509 -3.46 40.10 4.37
C GLY A 509 -4.89 39.85 3.88
N ALA A 510 -5.28 38.59 3.69
CA ALA A 510 -6.64 38.19 3.39
C ALA A 510 -7.43 38.04 4.69
N SER A 511 -8.67 38.54 4.72
CA SER A 511 -9.58 38.38 5.85
C SER A 511 -10.50 37.20 5.61
N GLY A 512 -10.94 36.54 6.67
CA GLY A 512 -11.76 35.35 6.53
C GLY A 512 -12.35 34.84 7.84
N LEU A 513 -12.85 33.62 7.78
CA LEU A 513 -13.36 32.88 8.92
C LEU A 513 -12.61 31.56 9.06
N GLN A 514 -12.55 31.07 10.28
CA GLN A 514 -11.92 29.79 10.63
C GLN A 514 -12.80 29.04 11.63
N VAL A 515 -12.88 27.71 11.45
CA VAL A 515 -13.41 26.75 12.41
C VAL A 515 -12.38 25.65 12.65
N ASP A 516 -12.36 25.09 13.84
CA ASP A 516 -11.62 23.86 14.12
C ASP A 516 -12.56 22.66 13.97
N LEU A 517 -12.09 21.64 13.25
CA LEU A 517 -12.74 20.34 13.14
C LEU A 517 -12.29 19.50 14.32
N VAL A 518 -13.20 19.29 15.28
CA VAL A 518 -12.96 18.50 16.48
C VAL A 518 -12.99 17.01 16.17
N SER A 519 -13.94 16.58 15.34
CA SER A 519 -14.05 15.22 14.80
C SER A 519 -14.97 15.22 13.59
N ALA A 520 -14.67 14.40 12.60
CA ALA A 520 -15.61 14.00 11.57
C ALA A 520 -16.18 12.60 11.86
N THR A 521 -17.37 12.32 11.37
CA THR A 521 -18.02 10.99 11.46
C THR A 521 -18.63 10.64 10.11
N THR A 522 -18.70 9.36 9.77
CA THR A 522 -19.41 8.91 8.58
C THR A 522 -20.92 8.85 8.87
N PRO A 523 -21.75 9.50 8.04
CA PRO A 523 -23.21 9.34 8.11
C PRO A 523 -23.61 7.86 7.97
N PRO A 524 -24.57 7.35 8.76
CA PRO A 524 -25.03 5.96 8.66
C PRO A 524 -25.55 5.56 7.28
N GLU A 525 -25.94 6.51 6.43
CA GLU A 525 -26.40 6.23 5.08
C GLU A 525 -25.25 5.92 4.08
N CYS A 526 -23.99 6.13 4.46
CA CYS A 526 -22.81 5.94 3.61
C CYS A 526 -22.14 4.55 3.79
N ASP A 527 -22.89 3.49 4.14
CA ASP A 527 -22.41 2.15 4.56
C ASP A 527 -21.35 1.45 3.66
N GLU A 528 -21.05 2.00 2.48
CA GLU A 528 -20.06 1.46 1.54
C GLU A 528 -18.62 1.95 1.84
N HIS A 529 -18.38 3.11 2.48
CA HIS A 529 -17.02 3.66 2.76
C HIS A 529 -16.96 4.62 3.99
N PRO A 530 -15.81 4.80 4.69
CA PRO A 530 -15.69 5.57 5.94
C PRO A 530 -15.50 7.08 5.70
N VAL A 531 -15.98 7.59 4.56
CA VAL A 531 -15.71 8.96 4.09
C VAL A 531 -17.01 9.74 3.94
N ALA A 532 -16.95 11.06 4.16
CA ALA A 532 -18.07 11.96 3.95
C ALA A 532 -17.68 13.05 2.94
N LEU A 533 -18.36 13.09 1.79
CA LEU A 533 -18.11 14.09 0.75
C LEU A 533 -18.52 15.49 1.22
N VAL A 534 -17.67 16.49 0.96
CA VAL A 534 -17.90 17.86 1.41
C VAL A 534 -17.90 18.85 0.25
N PHE A 535 -16.77 18.96 -0.45
CA PHE A 535 -16.58 19.96 -1.51
C PHE A 535 -16.41 19.29 -2.86
N SER A 536 -17.05 19.82 -3.89
CA SER A 536 -16.78 19.42 -5.28
C SER A 536 -15.77 20.38 -5.88
N LEU A 537 -14.72 19.85 -6.49
CA LEU A 537 -13.65 20.62 -7.10
C LEU A 537 -13.89 20.81 -8.61
N PRO A 538 -13.36 21.89 -9.24
CA PRO A 538 -13.69 22.27 -10.62
C PRO A 538 -13.33 21.25 -11.71
N ASP A 539 -12.43 20.32 -11.45
CA ASP A 539 -12.01 19.23 -12.35
C ASP A 539 -12.87 17.97 -12.25
N GLY A 540 -13.86 17.96 -11.35
CA GLY A 540 -14.67 16.79 -11.04
C GLY A 540 -14.09 15.93 -9.92
N ASN A 541 -12.98 16.33 -9.29
CA ASN A 541 -12.54 15.76 -8.03
C ASN A 541 -13.39 16.27 -6.87
N PHE A 542 -13.14 15.74 -5.67
CA PHE A 542 -13.85 16.12 -4.46
C PHE A 542 -12.91 16.15 -3.27
N PHE A 543 -13.33 16.91 -2.25
CA PHE A 543 -12.71 16.91 -0.93
C PHE A 543 -13.68 16.25 0.06
N PHE A 544 -13.14 15.36 0.90
CA PHE A 544 -13.87 14.60 1.90
C PHE A 544 -13.16 14.68 3.25
N PHE A 545 -13.90 14.37 4.32
CA PHE A 545 -13.29 14.06 5.62
C PHE A 545 -13.53 12.60 5.94
N GLU A 546 -12.57 12.03 6.63
CA GLU A 546 -12.60 10.67 7.11
C GLU A 546 -13.17 10.60 8.52
N THR A 547 -13.77 9.47 8.90
CA THR A 547 -14.20 9.29 10.30
C THR A 547 -13.00 9.44 11.24
N GLY A 548 -13.17 10.30 12.25
CA GLY A 548 -12.16 10.62 13.24
C GLY A 548 -11.22 11.76 12.83
N SER A 549 -11.25 12.25 11.58
CA SER A 549 -10.41 13.37 11.16
C SER A 549 -10.59 14.57 12.08
N THR A 550 -9.47 15.20 12.44
CA THR A 550 -9.43 16.44 13.20
C THR A 550 -8.63 17.48 12.44
N GLY A 551 -8.85 18.76 12.70
CA GLY A 551 -8.17 19.77 11.92
C GLY A 551 -8.74 21.17 12.02
N ARG A 552 -8.60 21.91 10.93
CA ARG A 552 -8.97 23.32 10.83
C ARG A 552 -9.36 23.67 9.40
N ILE A 553 -10.48 24.37 9.26
CA ILE A 553 -10.97 24.86 7.98
C ILE A 553 -10.96 26.38 8.02
N ILE A 554 -10.32 27.01 7.03
CA ILE A 554 -10.17 28.45 6.91
C ILE A 554 -10.69 28.87 5.55
N ALA A 555 -11.65 29.79 5.51
CA ALA A 555 -12.12 30.42 4.28
C ALA A 555 -11.62 31.86 4.23
N LEU A 556 -10.77 32.19 3.26
CA LEU A 556 -10.16 33.51 3.08
C LEU A 556 -10.73 34.21 1.84
N ASP A 557 -11.13 35.46 1.97
CA ASP A 557 -11.38 36.35 0.83
C ASP A 557 -10.05 36.94 0.35
N VAL A 558 -9.58 36.45 -0.80
CA VAL A 558 -8.35 36.85 -1.47
C VAL A 558 -8.72 37.59 -2.75
N ALA A 559 -8.73 38.92 -2.68
CA ALA A 559 -9.05 39.80 -3.82
C ALA A 559 -10.42 39.51 -4.48
N GLY A 560 -11.43 39.09 -3.70
CA GLY A 560 -12.77 38.78 -4.18
C GLY A 560 -12.95 37.32 -4.62
N GLU A 561 -11.95 36.47 -4.45
CA GLU A 561 -12.03 35.02 -4.62
C GLU A 561 -11.89 34.34 -3.25
N THR A 562 -12.75 33.36 -2.96
CA THR A 562 -12.62 32.58 -1.72
C THR A 562 -11.66 31.43 -1.91
N ILE A 563 -10.57 31.46 -1.15
CA ILE A 563 -9.62 30.36 -1.02
C ILE A 563 -9.95 29.60 0.25
N LEU A 564 -10.25 28.31 0.11
CA LEU A 564 -10.30 27.40 1.25
C LEU A 564 -8.90 26.90 1.56
N VAL A 565 -8.55 26.91 2.84
CA VAL A 565 -7.33 26.32 3.39
C VAL A 565 -7.76 25.33 4.47
N ILE A 566 -7.45 24.07 4.27
CA ILE A 566 -7.83 22.97 5.15
C ILE A 566 -6.56 22.35 5.71
N LEU A 567 -6.48 22.27 7.03
CA LEU A 567 -5.46 21.52 7.75
C LEU A 567 -6.16 20.28 8.29
N GLU A 568 -5.78 19.11 7.83
CA GLU A 568 -6.40 17.84 8.24
C GLU A 568 -5.35 16.87 8.75
N HIS A 569 -5.62 16.27 9.91
CA HIS A 569 -4.93 15.10 10.41
C HIS A 569 -5.87 13.90 10.37
N VAL A 570 -5.43 12.83 9.73
CA VAL A 570 -6.19 11.60 9.56
C VAL A 570 -6.08 10.74 10.81
N ALA A 571 -7.20 10.28 11.37
CA ALA A 571 -7.19 9.50 12.61
C ALA A 571 -6.60 8.09 12.44
N ALA A 572 -6.90 7.44 11.32
CA ALA A 572 -6.40 6.09 11.01
C ALA A 572 -4.88 6.02 10.81
N GLY A 573 -4.24 7.18 10.65
CA GLY A 573 -2.83 7.26 10.39
C GLY A 573 -1.92 7.12 11.61
N GLY A 574 -2.41 7.43 12.82
CA GLY A 574 -1.52 7.69 13.95
C GLY A 574 -0.79 9.03 13.81
N GLY A 575 0.07 9.37 14.78
CA GLY A 575 0.67 10.71 14.91
C GLY A 575 0.02 11.57 16.01
N ASP A 576 0.60 12.74 16.29
CA ASP A 576 0.02 13.71 17.25
C ASP A 576 -0.72 14.81 16.48
N PRO A 577 -2.08 14.81 16.48
CA PRO A 577 -2.87 15.83 15.80
C PRO A 577 -2.53 17.25 16.22
N GLY A 578 -2.16 17.44 17.49
CA GLY A 578 -1.75 18.74 18.02
C GLY A 578 -0.42 19.21 17.44
N ALA A 579 0.53 18.30 17.26
CA ALA A 579 1.82 18.59 16.64
C ALA A 579 1.65 18.96 15.16
N PHE A 580 0.90 18.16 14.41
CA PHE A 580 0.58 18.45 13.01
C PHE A 580 -0.11 19.82 12.87
N LEU A 581 -1.18 20.06 13.65
CA LEU A 581 -1.94 21.30 13.52
C LEU A 581 -1.08 22.53 13.84
N ALA A 582 -0.20 22.44 14.84
CA ALA A 582 0.75 23.50 15.15
C ALA A 582 1.73 23.76 14.01
N ARG A 583 2.24 22.68 13.39
CA ARG A 583 3.18 22.71 12.27
C ARG A 583 2.54 23.33 11.03
N ALA A 584 1.39 22.81 10.60
CA ALA A 584 0.64 23.29 9.45
C ALA A 584 0.15 24.74 9.64
N GLN A 585 -0.29 25.09 10.85
CA GLN A 585 -0.64 26.48 11.17
C GLN A 585 0.58 27.42 11.06
N GLY A 586 1.80 26.93 11.33
CA GLY A 586 3.03 27.67 11.08
C GLY A 586 3.19 28.10 9.62
N VAL A 587 2.85 27.21 8.68
CA VAL A 587 2.84 27.51 7.24
C VAL A 587 1.77 28.55 6.91
N VAL A 588 0.53 28.37 7.38
CA VAL A 588 -0.56 29.35 7.16
C VAL A 588 -0.23 30.74 7.72
N ASN A 589 0.38 30.79 8.90
CA ASN A 589 0.81 32.05 9.53
C ASN A 589 1.87 32.80 8.71
N SER A 590 2.61 32.09 7.86
CA SER A 590 3.65 32.65 6.99
C SER A 590 3.12 33.16 5.65
N PHE A 591 1.84 32.93 5.33
CA PHE A 591 1.25 33.35 4.08
C PHE A 591 1.43 34.86 3.86
N VAL A 592 1.70 35.25 2.62
CA VAL A 592 1.71 36.62 2.14
C VAL A 592 1.09 36.63 0.74
N TRP A 593 -0.13 37.15 0.64
CA TRP A 593 -0.84 37.27 -0.63
C TRP A 593 -0.44 38.55 -1.37
N ALA A 594 -0.31 38.47 -2.69
CA ALA A 594 0.06 39.60 -3.55
C ALA A 594 -1.10 40.61 -3.80
N LEU A 595 -1.79 41.05 -2.74
CA LEU A 595 -3.05 41.82 -2.78
C LEU A 595 -2.94 43.29 -3.23
N GLY A 596 -1.76 43.78 -3.60
CA GLY A 596 -1.57 45.18 -4.02
C GLY A 596 -1.91 46.20 -2.92
N GLY A 597 -1.12 46.24 -1.85
CA GLY A 597 -1.26 47.18 -0.73
C GLY A 597 -0.36 46.80 0.45
N THR A 598 -0.16 47.68 1.43
CA THR A 598 0.59 47.33 2.66
C THR A 598 -0.14 46.23 3.44
N PRO A 599 0.51 45.10 3.78
CA PRO A 599 -0.14 44.01 4.50
C PRO A 599 -0.66 44.48 5.87
N PRO A 600 -1.87 44.08 6.30
CA PRO A 600 -2.28 44.23 7.68
C PRO A 600 -1.38 43.35 8.58
N PRO A 601 -1.22 43.70 9.87
CA PRO A 601 -0.44 42.89 10.79
C PRO A 601 -1.03 41.48 10.94
N PRO A 602 -0.19 40.44 11.14
CA PRO A 602 -0.67 39.08 11.37
C PRO A 602 -1.59 39.03 12.59
N SER A 603 -2.61 38.17 12.54
CA SER A 603 -3.47 37.90 13.70
C SER A 603 -2.64 37.39 14.88
N PRO A 604 -2.98 37.76 16.13
CA PRO A 604 -2.36 37.16 17.30
C PRO A 604 -2.62 35.65 17.31
N ALA A 605 -1.61 34.88 17.73
CA ALA A 605 -1.73 33.43 17.88
C ALA A 605 -3.00 33.09 18.70
N PRO A 606 -3.80 32.08 18.27
CA PRO A 606 -4.94 31.64 19.06
C PRO A 606 -4.48 31.20 20.46
N PRO A 607 -5.32 31.37 21.49
CA PRO A 607 -4.99 30.91 22.84
C PRO A 607 -4.73 29.40 22.80
N ALA A 608 -3.70 28.96 23.52
CA ALA A 608 -3.42 27.55 23.73
C ALA A 608 -4.70 26.84 24.23
N PRO A 609 -4.97 25.60 23.79
CA PRO A 609 -6.11 24.85 24.29
C PRO A 609 -6.07 24.78 25.82
N PRO A 610 -7.23 24.86 26.50
CA PRO A 610 -7.27 24.75 27.94
C PRO A 610 -6.68 23.41 28.37
N ALA A 611 -5.78 23.43 29.35
CA ALA A 611 -5.23 22.22 29.95
C ALA A 611 -6.37 21.28 30.38
N PRO A 612 -6.27 19.97 30.15
CA PRO A 612 -7.33 19.02 30.48
C PRO A 612 -7.70 19.13 31.95
N THR A 613 -8.97 19.44 32.21
CA THR A 613 -9.53 19.41 33.56
C THR A 613 -9.50 17.96 34.05
N PRO A 614 -8.92 17.64 35.23
CA PRO A 614 -8.96 16.29 35.75
C PRO A 614 -10.42 15.86 35.95
N PRO A 615 -10.80 14.63 35.55
CA PRO A 615 -12.19 14.20 35.55
C PRO A 615 -12.75 14.22 36.97
N ARG A 616 -13.88 14.92 37.12
CA ARG A 616 -14.69 14.94 38.33
C ARG A 616 -15.61 13.72 38.29
N LEU A 617 -15.30 12.70 39.09
CA LEU A 617 -16.16 11.52 39.28
C LEU A 617 -17.61 11.92 39.62
N PRO A 618 -18.62 11.46 38.86
CA PRO A 618 -20.00 11.46 39.31
C PRO A 618 -20.38 10.08 39.87
N ASN A 619 -21.03 10.11 41.04
CA ASN A 619 -21.69 8.97 41.66
C ASN A 619 -22.88 8.45 40.81
N THR A 620 -22.89 7.13 40.58
CA THR A 620 -24.01 6.17 40.51
C THR A 620 -25.45 6.65 40.25
N ALA A 621 -26.10 6.11 39.20
CA ALA A 621 -27.35 5.31 39.27
C ALA A 621 -27.88 4.82 37.89
N ALA A 622 -27.98 3.49 37.74
CA ALA A 622 -28.99 2.64 37.05
C ALA A 622 -29.45 2.89 35.58
N ASP A 623 -29.00 1.99 34.67
CA ASP A 623 -29.72 1.09 33.70
C ASP A 623 -30.94 1.57 32.85
N PRO A 624 -31.36 0.93 31.71
CA PRO A 624 -30.76 -0.18 30.93
C PRO A 624 -30.87 -0.11 29.35
N MET A 625 -30.17 -1.06 28.67
CA MET A 625 -30.47 -1.73 27.38
C MET A 625 -30.41 -1.00 26.01
N GLY A 626 -29.60 -1.57 25.08
CA GLY A 626 -29.80 -1.52 23.61
C GLY A 626 -28.54 -1.70 22.75
N ALA A 627 -28.29 -2.90 22.23
CA ALA A 627 -27.23 -3.29 21.26
C ALA A 627 -27.50 -2.77 19.81
N PRO A 628 -26.71 -3.13 18.77
CA PRO A 628 -25.25 -3.31 18.64
C PRO A 628 -24.65 -2.33 17.60
N LEU A 629 -23.35 -2.06 17.62
CA LEU A 629 -22.62 -1.43 16.50
C LEU A 629 -21.59 -2.44 15.98
N GLY A 630 -21.71 -2.77 14.70
CA GLY A 630 -20.68 -3.46 13.93
C GLY A 630 -19.60 -2.46 13.54
N VAL A 631 -18.36 -2.79 13.84
CA VAL A 631 -17.19 -1.99 13.49
C VAL A 631 -16.63 -2.57 12.20
N GLY A 632 -16.84 -1.87 11.09
CA GLY A 632 -16.10 -2.05 9.85
C GLY A 632 -14.81 -1.23 9.95
N VAL A 633 -13.67 -1.91 9.91
CA VAL A 633 -12.35 -1.31 9.77
C VAL A 633 -12.20 -0.89 8.31
N ILE A 634 -12.05 0.40 8.03
CA ILE A 634 -11.60 0.88 6.72
C ILE A 634 -10.43 1.83 6.93
N MET A 635 -9.28 1.34 6.47
CA MET A 635 -7.97 1.97 6.40
C MET A 635 -8.01 3.23 5.55
N LEU A 636 -7.33 4.28 6.00
CA LEU A 636 -7.11 5.48 5.21
C LEU A 636 -5.63 5.75 5.05
N GLY A 637 -5.17 5.57 3.80
CA GLY A 637 -4.67 6.74 3.08
C GLY A 637 -3.19 7.08 3.19
N ALA A 638 -2.30 6.15 3.52
CA ALA A 638 -0.89 6.25 3.13
C ALA A 638 -0.62 5.31 1.95
N GLY A 639 -0.90 5.81 0.74
CA GLY A 639 -0.61 5.10 -0.51
C GLY A 639 0.89 4.96 -0.76
N LEU A 640 1.49 3.93 -0.16
CA LEU A 640 2.74 3.31 -0.60
C LEU A 640 2.61 1.78 -0.50
N THR A 641 1.64 1.24 -1.23
CA THR A 641 1.67 -0.13 -1.74
C THR A 641 1.39 -0.02 -3.23
N GLY A 642 2.21 -0.68 -4.04
CA GLY A 642 2.33 -0.50 -5.49
C GLY A 642 1.00 -0.25 -6.22
N SER A 643 0.80 0.99 -6.64
CA SER A 643 -0.18 1.29 -7.68
C SER A 643 0.39 0.78 -8.99
N ALA A 644 -0.21 -0.31 -9.48
CA ALA A 644 -0.35 -0.51 -10.92
C ALA A 644 -0.93 0.79 -11.50
N ILE A 645 -0.16 1.46 -12.34
CA ILE A 645 -0.61 2.63 -13.07
C ILE A 645 -1.55 2.13 -14.17
N VAL A 646 -2.84 2.03 -13.86
CA VAL A 646 -3.89 1.89 -14.88
C VAL A 646 -4.29 3.29 -15.31
N LEU A 647 -3.62 3.81 -16.34
CA LEU A 647 -3.98 5.08 -16.99
C LEU A 647 -5.24 4.89 -17.86
N ALA A 648 -6.41 5.18 -17.28
CA ALA A 648 -7.66 5.28 -18.03
C ALA A 648 -7.64 6.48 -19.00
N GLY A 649 -7.14 6.27 -20.22
CA GLY A 649 -7.16 7.24 -21.31
C GLY A 649 -8.56 7.44 -21.90
N ARG A 650 -9.37 8.36 -21.33
CA ARG A 650 -10.65 8.78 -21.96
C ARG A 650 -10.42 9.58 -23.25
N ARG A 651 -10.41 8.92 -24.41
CA ARG A 651 -10.60 9.58 -25.72
C ARG A 651 -12.06 9.98 -25.90
N ARG A 652 -12.34 11.28 -25.87
CA ARG A 652 -13.60 11.85 -26.39
C ARG A 652 -13.70 11.58 -27.89
N VAL A 653 -14.65 10.73 -28.30
CA VAL A 653 -15.14 10.68 -29.68
C VAL A 653 -16.32 11.66 -29.80
N SER A 654 -16.07 12.84 -30.36
CA SER A 654 -17.12 13.70 -30.90
C SER A 654 -17.63 13.13 -32.23
N ARG A 655 -18.94 13.13 -32.43
CA ARG A 655 -19.55 12.94 -33.76
C ARG A 655 -19.07 13.98 -34.76
#